data_AF-A0A8X6N3M5-F1
#
_entry.id   AF-A0A8X6N3M5-F1
#
_cell.length_a   1.000
_cell.length_b   1.000
_cell.length_c   1.000
_cell.angle_alpha   90.00
_cell.angle_beta   90.00
_cell.angle_gamma   90.00
#
_symmetry.space_group_name_H-M   'P 1'
#
loop_
_entity.id
_entity.type
_entity.pdbx_description
1 polymer ?
#
loop_
_entity_poly.entity_id
_entity_poly.type
_entity_poly.pdbx_seq_one_letter_code
_entity_poly.pdbx_strand_id
1 'polypeptide(L)'
;MKGKDLLDAVNEIDSGTFLEFAAQNRSKKSPFAFKELLKDLKEDEIETMWEELSKIVILRMETVIGSCMKGSPNKTRESTTKKTCLEICRIVQAAIDLAAVMFQQSLPVSPGLLLMIVFLNRIISEIPSDLESLKNSIALICERMFSLNYLQQNDELITFNTVIYLMKRSLIQNKKKFVKRIYALRSVIPKIINMKEVNSDEVWTVYKQCATSPLYLSMLEGRKIISSFLTADIEHVSEIHKAIKGYLPSATVAQGIAYGKVYFDAWSISMKTKKETLKNELEIYCIQDLILFAVNGRQKSLILVMRKLLAQLHCQKKENHVSRMLYFLYRPILWRFLKNPDGLIRANTTQLFLDVFPLEDPDVKIITIDMELNEQMLMIKDLLLDDFPIVRSAAIIGLCIAMSINWELFPEDMLKTYFKIIVNDLSCDSSSVDVRCAVAKGFKVLLENPLTIPTLRIILPRLKPLFHDISDPVRIAFCQLLLRVKKICGIKYYEIVPLDHLLARMEEDPVVAKAIVNLIHNSYFPKNESAEMWLGRCVEMIKVDRGASRVFFQYVPNLIGLNATAQFMIQVVKAIHFYVKNKVMFKKTDNQSNKKNVNSISEEDIEVMEEAISLHDPEVVSGLIDATAIMWLSSLANLEKPENKNVLKMIVAKLSKYLGDLALYYKDTPVWQSVYYLSSFMPSRSIPSLASLCFLRLKTLDSSASPQDYMILLECLCNYNESSSLLILIKEWIEEGFLPSANKPPAKKRKSKKNSVDSEEKSSSKHILAVRMLTSILDHRSCQKAIIKRHSDTLKEFLNYLDDIKRKIELAHVKTPSDDDVIFIIKLLNILLQISVLLHTEGKLGSVKFVEDVIVWIQEKLFKHLCPDANLSQSLNTSRKQNLNASTSKKTPLKNKKSPEFEKLVLEICKDTCQIVTDMTLLGYMNRKSLKFLKFGLKMLNLECGGMLFLPVSKLFFNHVSYGLYLMLEEKEISILKFVPDCFNKFIQCLNEEIFLKSVPLSDAKEIQSLLAGSLLLMRPHAMLDELVKSITCTVTKNILSSILNSIENWDDIEKKCNPFEKIPISKSGAFLLTMMCMKPKIIVYFLQQLQKHLVNSAKDIKTWVACYVIVVNIWEMKNVSKNISKEIHCLVNKMEDLLLEHHPLKDIDTNLPLTQDTSTSGKQNEKELSFEEHCQYEYKKLKDLLLQKANVN
;
A
#
# COMPACT_ATOMS: atom_id res chain seq x y z
N MET A 1 -28.71 -42.36 57.24
CA MET A 1 -29.26 -41.11 57.82
C MET A 1 -30.72 -41.06 57.46
N LYS A 2 -31.57 -40.66 58.41
CA LYS A 2 -33.02 -40.48 58.22
C LYS A 2 -33.33 -38.98 58.07
N GLY A 3 -34.48 -38.63 57.49
CA GLY A 3 -34.91 -37.23 57.33
C GLY A 3 -34.83 -36.39 58.61
N LYS A 4 -35.10 -36.98 59.79
CA LYS A 4 -34.96 -36.30 61.09
C LYS A 4 -33.55 -35.79 61.40
N ASP A 5 -32.51 -36.47 60.91
CA ASP A 5 -31.12 -36.03 61.08
C ASP A 5 -30.87 -34.66 60.40
N LEU A 6 -31.63 -34.34 59.34
CA LEU A 6 -31.56 -33.04 58.66
C LEU A 6 -32.26 -31.93 59.44
N LEU A 7 -33.41 -32.23 60.05
CA LEU A 7 -34.15 -31.29 60.91
C LEU A 7 -33.31 -30.90 62.12
N ASP A 8 -32.72 -31.89 62.79
CA ASP A 8 -31.85 -31.66 63.96
C ASP A 8 -30.62 -30.84 63.58
N ALA A 9 -29.99 -31.15 62.42
CA ALA A 9 -28.85 -30.38 61.92
C ALA A 9 -29.20 -28.92 61.55
N VAL A 10 -30.44 -28.64 61.11
CA VAL A 10 -30.92 -27.27 60.85
C VAL A 10 -31.23 -26.52 62.15
N ASN A 11 -31.85 -27.19 63.13
CA ASN A 11 -32.15 -26.62 64.44
C ASN A 11 -30.87 -26.33 65.25
N GLU A 12 -29.82 -27.14 65.06
CA GLU A 12 -28.51 -26.97 65.69
C GLU A 12 -27.45 -26.50 64.67
N ILE A 13 -27.72 -25.48 63.85
CA ILE A 13 -26.79 -25.00 62.81
C ILE A 13 -25.39 -24.66 63.32
N ASP A 14 -25.27 -24.17 64.57
CA ASP A 14 -23.99 -23.84 65.20
C ASP A 14 -23.13 -25.08 65.53
N SER A 15 -23.68 -26.29 65.46
CA SER A 15 -22.94 -27.57 65.61
C SER A 15 -22.03 -27.88 64.42
N GLY A 16 -22.22 -27.21 63.28
CA GLY A 16 -21.48 -27.45 62.04
C GLY A 16 -21.96 -28.65 61.20
N THR A 17 -22.83 -29.50 61.75
CA THR A 17 -23.35 -30.72 61.10
C THR A 17 -24.03 -30.44 59.75
N PHE A 18 -24.81 -29.35 59.67
CA PHE A 18 -25.46 -28.92 58.42
C PHE A 18 -24.44 -28.53 57.32
N LEU A 19 -23.32 -27.91 57.71
CA LEU A 19 -22.25 -27.54 56.78
C LEU A 19 -21.54 -28.79 56.24
N GLU A 20 -21.36 -29.81 57.07
CA GLU A 20 -20.81 -31.11 56.66
C GLU A 20 -21.72 -31.81 55.66
N PHE A 21 -23.04 -31.82 55.90
CA PHE A 21 -24.02 -32.37 54.96
C PHE A 21 -23.96 -31.65 53.60
N ALA A 22 -23.92 -30.32 53.61
CA ALA A 22 -23.80 -29.55 52.37
C ALA A 22 -22.47 -29.79 51.63
N ALA A 23 -21.37 -29.95 52.37
CA ALA A 23 -20.06 -30.26 51.80
C ALA A 23 -20.03 -31.67 51.17
N GLN A 24 -20.63 -32.66 51.85
CA GLN A 24 -20.77 -34.01 51.34
C GLN A 24 -21.65 -34.05 50.09
N ASN A 25 -22.78 -33.32 50.08
CA ASN A 25 -23.69 -33.23 48.92
C ASN A 25 -23.02 -32.60 47.69
N ARG A 26 -22.06 -31.68 47.88
CA ARG A 26 -21.27 -31.09 46.78
C ARG A 26 -20.19 -32.03 46.25
N SER A 27 -19.75 -33.00 47.05
CA SER A 27 -18.66 -33.92 46.68
C SER A 27 -19.17 -35.03 45.76
N LYS A 28 -18.66 -35.07 44.53
CA LYS A 28 -18.93 -36.18 43.59
C LYS A 28 -18.44 -37.56 44.08
N LYS A 29 -17.63 -37.60 45.14
CA LYS A 29 -17.09 -38.83 45.74
C LYS A 29 -17.92 -39.33 46.92
N SER A 30 -18.84 -38.53 47.44
CA SER A 30 -19.72 -38.93 48.53
C SER A 30 -20.98 -39.60 47.98
N PRO A 31 -21.45 -40.71 48.56
CA PRO A 31 -22.77 -41.25 48.25
C PRO A 31 -23.90 -40.39 48.84
N PHE A 32 -23.60 -39.46 49.76
CA PHE A 32 -24.57 -38.60 50.41
C PHE A 32 -25.24 -37.64 49.41
N ALA A 33 -26.57 -37.58 49.44
CA ALA A 33 -27.35 -36.58 48.73
C ALA A 33 -28.51 -36.08 49.59
N PHE A 34 -28.72 -34.76 49.64
CA PHE A 34 -29.88 -34.17 50.32
C PHE A 34 -31.21 -34.74 49.81
N LYS A 35 -31.26 -35.19 48.55
CA LYS A 35 -32.42 -35.84 47.94
C LYS A 35 -32.92 -37.06 48.75
N GLU A 36 -32.02 -37.83 49.34
CA GLU A 36 -32.39 -39.05 50.07
C GLU A 36 -33.05 -38.69 51.40
N LEU A 37 -32.54 -37.67 52.10
CA LEU A 37 -33.11 -37.20 53.36
C LEU A 37 -34.44 -36.47 53.17
N LEU A 38 -34.58 -35.70 52.09
CA LEU A 38 -35.83 -34.99 51.79
C LEU A 38 -37.00 -35.94 51.47
N LYS A 39 -36.75 -37.18 51.02
CA LYS A 39 -37.80 -38.18 50.77
C LYS A 39 -38.41 -38.75 52.04
N ASP A 40 -37.67 -38.70 53.15
CA ASP A 40 -38.08 -39.27 54.43
C ASP A 40 -38.89 -38.27 55.29
N LEU A 41 -39.05 -37.02 54.83
CA LEU A 41 -39.75 -35.94 55.53
C LEU A 41 -41.16 -35.73 54.99
N LYS A 42 -42.11 -35.39 55.89
CA LYS A 42 -43.46 -34.95 55.53
C LYS A 42 -43.47 -33.47 55.11
N GLU A 43 -44.53 -33.03 54.42
CA GLU A 43 -44.67 -31.63 53.99
C GLU A 43 -44.60 -30.64 55.16
N ASP A 44 -45.31 -30.89 56.27
CA ASP A 44 -45.28 -30.05 57.48
C ASP A 44 -43.87 -29.95 58.11
N GLU A 45 -43.09 -31.04 58.03
CA GLU A 45 -41.71 -31.09 58.53
C GLU A 45 -40.77 -30.27 57.64
N ILE A 46 -40.97 -30.33 56.31
CA ILE A 46 -40.23 -29.51 55.34
C ILE A 46 -40.56 -28.02 55.54
N GLU A 47 -41.82 -27.68 55.78
CA GLU A 47 -42.26 -26.30 56.03
C GLU A 47 -41.60 -25.72 57.29
N THR A 48 -41.69 -26.45 58.41
CA THR A 48 -41.08 -26.06 59.70
C THR A 48 -39.56 -25.87 59.56
N MET A 49 -38.87 -26.77 58.84
CA MET A 49 -37.43 -26.67 58.57
C MET A 49 -37.07 -25.35 57.85
N TRP A 50 -37.85 -24.97 56.83
CA TRP A 50 -37.59 -23.75 56.08
C TRP A 50 -37.97 -22.48 56.82
N GLU A 51 -39.00 -22.50 57.67
CA GLU A 51 -39.30 -21.37 58.55
C GLU A 51 -38.12 -21.05 59.46
N GLU A 52 -37.55 -22.06 60.13
CA GLU A 52 -36.39 -21.86 61.00
C GLU A 52 -35.13 -21.51 60.21
N LEU A 53 -34.82 -22.24 59.13
CA LEU A 53 -33.64 -21.97 58.30
C LEU A 53 -33.68 -20.55 57.70
N SER A 54 -34.85 -20.07 57.28
CA SER A 54 -35.01 -18.73 56.71
C SER A 54 -34.73 -17.63 57.74
N LYS A 55 -35.27 -17.75 58.96
CA LYS A 55 -35.00 -16.82 60.08
C LYS A 55 -33.50 -16.74 60.38
N ILE A 56 -32.84 -17.90 60.45
CA ILE A 56 -31.39 -17.99 60.70
C ILE A 56 -30.60 -17.31 59.59
N VAL A 57 -30.89 -17.62 58.32
CA VAL A 57 -30.19 -17.03 57.16
C VAL A 57 -30.37 -15.52 57.12
N ILE A 58 -31.58 -15.01 57.35
CA ILE A 58 -31.88 -13.57 57.35
C ILE A 58 -31.08 -12.86 58.45
N LEU A 59 -31.22 -13.30 59.70
CA LEU A 59 -30.54 -12.69 60.86
C LEU A 59 -29.01 -12.67 60.69
N ARG A 60 -28.44 -13.79 60.20
CA ARG A 60 -26.99 -13.90 60.01
C ARG A 60 -26.50 -12.99 58.88
N MET A 61 -27.25 -12.85 57.78
CA MET A 61 -26.87 -11.94 56.70
C MET A 61 -27.03 -10.46 57.03
N GLU A 62 -28.03 -10.08 57.82
CA GLU A 62 -28.14 -8.71 58.36
C GLU A 62 -26.90 -8.34 59.19
N THR A 63 -26.33 -9.31 59.92
CA THR A 63 -25.08 -9.13 60.66
C THR A 63 -23.89 -8.86 59.72
N VAL A 64 -23.82 -9.55 58.58
CA VAL A 64 -22.78 -9.33 57.55
C VAL A 64 -22.90 -7.93 56.96
N ILE A 65 -24.11 -7.51 56.56
CA ILE A 65 -24.36 -6.19 55.98
C ILE A 65 -24.07 -5.07 56.99
N GLY A 66 -24.53 -5.21 58.24
CA GLY A 66 -24.33 -4.23 59.31
C GLY A 66 -22.86 -4.09 59.74
N SER A 67 -22.07 -5.18 59.67
CA SER A 67 -20.63 -5.15 59.96
C SER A 67 -19.81 -4.41 58.89
N CYS A 68 -20.28 -4.39 57.64
CA CYS A 68 -19.63 -3.69 56.53
C CYS A 68 -19.87 -2.16 56.55
N MET A 69 -20.96 -1.69 57.18
CA MET A 69 -21.29 -0.25 57.24
C MET A 69 -20.54 0.51 58.35
N LYS A 70 -20.04 -0.18 59.39
CA LYS A 70 -19.28 0.43 60.49
C LYS A 70 -17.77 0.32 60.24
N GLY A 71 -17.23 1.20 59.39
CA GLY A 71 -15.79 1.30 59.18
C GLY A 71 -15.05 1.68 60.49
N SER A 72 -14.37 0.72 61.11
CA SER A 72 -13.47 0.97 62.24
C SER A 72 -12.02 0.61 61.87
N PRO A 73 -11.05 1.52 62.03
CA PRO A 73 -9.67 1.36 61.56
C PRO A 73 -8.80 0.56 62.55
N ASN A 74 -9.23 -0.64 62.97
CA ASN A 74 -8.44 -1.51 63.85
C ASN A 74 -8.10 -2.86 63.18
N LYS A 75 -6.85 -2.96 62.69
CA LYS A 75 -6.29 -4.09 61.92
C LYS A 75 -6.33 -5.46 62.62
N THR A 76 -6.48 -5.51 63.95
CA THR A 76 -6.60 -6.76 64.72
C THR A 76 -8.02 -7.29 64.86
N ARG A 77 -9.06 -6.47 64.66
CA ARG A 77 -10.47 -6.92 64.59
C ARG A 77 -10.88 -7.38 63.20
N GLU A 78 -10.20 -6.93 62.14
CA GLU A 78 -10.51 -7.31 60.75
C GLU A 78 -10.39 -8.83 60.48
N SER A 79 -9.43 -9.53 61.09
CA SER A 79 -9.24 -10.97 60.84
C SER A 79 -10.35 -11.83 61.44
N THR A 80 -10.83 -11.48 62.63
CA THR A 80 -11.91 -12.18 63.34
C THR A 80 -13.26 -11.92 62.66
N THR A 81 -13.55 -10.66 62.30
CA THR A 81 -14.78 -10.30 61.57
C THR A 81 -14.84 -10.96 60.19
N LYS A 82 -13.70 -11.09 59.49
CA LYS A 82 -13.62 -11.78 58.19
C LYS A 82 -13.86 -13.29 58.31
N LYS A 83 -13.38 -13.93 59.38
CA LYS A 83 -13.61 -15.36 59.65
C LYS A 83 -15.10 -15.63 59.94
N THR A 84 -15.74 -14.80 60.76
CA THR A 84 -17.18 -14.89 61.03
C THR A 84 -18.03 -14.65 59.78
N CYS A 85 -17.67 -13.68 58.93
CA CYS A 85 -18.36 -13.47 57.65
C CYS A 85 -18.25 -14.67 56.71
N LEU A 86 -17.08 -15.31 56.63
CA LEU A 86 -16.85 -16.52 55.83
C LEU A 86 -17.70 -17.70 56.31
N GLU A 87 -17.86 -17.84 57.62
CA GLU A 87 -18.68 -18.89 58.24
C GLU A 87 -20.16 -18.68 57.95
N ILE A 88 -20.66 -17.45 58.11
CA ILE A 88 -22.02 -17.08 57.72
C ILE A 88 -22.26 -17.38 56.22
N CYS A 89 -21.32 -17.04 55.34
CA CYS A 89 -21.45 -17.32 53.91
C CYS A 89 -21.51 -18.83 53.60
N ARG A 90 -20.83 -19.67 54.40
CA ARG A 90 -20.92 -21.14 54.25
C ARG A 90 -22.31 -21.64 54.63
N ILE A 91 -22.91 -21.10 55.69
CA ILE A 91 -24.29 -21.43 56.12
C ILE A 91 -25.29 -21.05 55.03
N VAL A 92 -25.19 -19.82 54.49
CA VAL A 92 -26.06 -19.39 53.39
C VAL A 92 -25.84 -20.25 52.14
N GLN A 93 -24.60 -20.60 51.81
CA GLN A 93 -24.33 -21.48 50.68
C GLN A 93 -24.90 -22.88 50.89
N ALA A 94 -24.83 -23.43 52.10
CA ALA A 94 -25.43 -24.72 52.45
C ALA A 94 -26.97 -24.69 52.31
N ALA A 95 -27.61 -23.61 52.74
CA ALA A 95 -29.05 -23.39 52.54
C ALA A 95 -29.42 -23.29 51.05
N ILE A 96 -28.60 -22.60 50.23
CA ILE A 96 -28.79 -22.53 48.77
C ILE A 96 -28.62 -23.92 48.13
N ASP A 97 -27.65 -24.73 48.58
CA ASP A 97 -27.46 -26.09 48.06
C ASP A 97 -28.68 -26.98 48.34
N LEU A 98 -29.25 -26.89 49.55
CA LEU A 98 -30.47 -27.60 49.92
C LEU A 98 -31.67 -27.14 49.07
N ALA A 99 -31.86 -25.83 48.92
CA ALA A 99 -32.89 -25.24 48.06
C ALA A 99 -32.75 -25.70 46.60
N ALA A 100 -31.52 -25.77 46.09
CA ALA A 100 -31.25 -26.22 44.73
C ALA A 100 -31.66 -27.69 44.51
N VAL A 101 -31.49 -28.55 45.52
CA VAL A 101 -31.93 -29.95 45.47
C VAL A 101 -33.46 -30.04 45.51
N MET A 102 -34.14 -29.20 46.30
CA MET A 102 -35.61 -29.15 46.30
C MET A 102 -36.18 -28.77 44.94
N PHE A 103 -35.65 -27.71 44.31
CA PHE A 103 -36.05 -27.35 42.95
C PHE A 103 -35.67 -28.40 41.88
N GLN A 104 -34.69 -29.27 42.15
CA GLN A 104 -34.40 -30.42 41.28
C GLN A 104 -35.44 -31.54 41.42
N GLN A 105 -36.05 -31.69 42.60
CA GLN A 105 -37.06 -32.70 42.87
C GLN A 105 -38.49 -32.21 42.62
N SER A 106 -38.68 -30.94 42.21
CA SER A 106 -40.00 -30.33 41.96
C SER A 106 -40.94 -30.41 43.17
N LEU A 107 -40.39 -30.34 44.38
CA LEU A 107 -41.16 -30.33 45.63
C LEU A 107 -41.95 -29.01 45.79
N PRO A 108 -43.04 -28.98 46.57
CA PRO A 108 -43.73 -27.76 46.94
C PRO A 108 -42.78 -26.76 47.62
N VAL A 109 -42.95 -25.47 47.31
CA VAL A 109 -42.12 -24.40 47.89
C VAL A 109 -42.81 -23.90 49.15
N SER A 110 -42.16 -24.05 50.29
CA SER A 110 -42.64 -23.51 51.55
C SER A 110 -42.54 -21.98 51.58
N PRO A 111 -43.40 -21.29 52.35
CA PRO A 111 -43.31 -19.84 52.56
C PRO A 111 -41.93 -19.39 53.06
N GLY A 112 -41.31 -20.15 53.97
CA GLY A 112 -39.96 -19.87 54.49
C GLY A 112 -38.87 -19.88 53.42
N LEU A 113 -38.90 -20.85 52.50
CA LEU A 113 -37.96 -20.93 51.38
C LEU A 113 -38.11 -19.72 50.44
N LEU A 114 -39.35 -19.34 50.14
CA LEU A 114 -39.65 -18.18 49.32
C LEU A 114 -39.13 -16.90 49.99
N LEU A 115 -39.45 -16.67 51.25
CA LEU A 115 -38.97 -15.52 52.04
C LEU A 115 -37.43 -15.40 52.03
N MET A 116 -36.73 -16.52 52.22
CA MET A 116 -35.27 -16.55 52.18
C MET A 116 -34.73 -16.11 50.80
N ILE A 117 -35.26 -16.68 49.70
CA ILE A 117 -34.78 -16.35 48.35
C ILE A 117 -35.08 -14.89 47.99
N VAL A 118 -36.25 -14.38 48.36
CA VAL A 118 -36.64 -12.97 48.17
C VAL A 118 -35.67 -12.04 48.88
N PHE A 119 -35.38 -12.34 50.16
CA PHE A 119 -34.41 -11.58 50.95
C PHE A 119 -33.01 -11.60 50.31
N LEU A 120 -32.51 -12.78 49.93
CA LEU A 120 -31.19 -12.92 49.30
C LEU A 120 -31.09 -12.18 47.96
N ASN A 121 -32.15 -12.18 47.14
CA ASN A 121 -32.21 -11.39 45.91
C ASN A 121 -32.20 -9.88 46.20
N ARG A 122 -32.86 -9.41 47.27
CA ARG A 122 -32.87 -8.00 47.68
C ARG A 122 -31.47 -7.49 48.00
N ILE A 123 -30.69 -8.27 48.76
CA ILE A 123 -29.36 -7.85 49.26
C ILE A 123 -28.19 -8.17 48.32
N ILE A 124 -28.43 -8.78 47.14
CA ILE A 124 -27.34 -9.28 46.27
C ILE A 124 -26.30 -8.21 45.89
N SER A 125 -26.74 -6.95 45.74
CA SER A 125 -25.88 -5.80 45.42
C SER A 125 -25.07 -5.32 46.63
N GLU A 126 -25.58 -5.52 47.84
CA GLU A 126 -24.98 -5.10 49.12
C GLU A 126 -23.89 -6.06 49.62
N ILE A 127 -23.90 -7.32 49.12
CA ILE A 127 -22.86 -8.30 49.45
C ILE A 127 -21.48 -7.79 48.95
N PRO A 128 -20.39 -7.94 49.72
CA PRO A 128 -19.05 -7.54 49.29
C PRO A 128 -18.58 -8.19 47.97
N SER A 129 -17.74 -7.49 47.20
CA SER A 129 -17.16 -7.99 45.95
C SER A 129 -16.28 -9.25 46.12
N ASP A 130 -15.68 -9.42 47.30
CA ASP A 130 -14.85 -10.58 47.63
C ASP A 130 -15.64 -11.91 47.67
N LEU A 131 -16.97 -11.82 47.75
CA LEU A 131 -17.90 -12.96 47.86
C LEU A 131 -18.68 -13.21 46.56
N GLU A 132 -18.00 -13.05 45.42
CA GLU A 132 -18.59 -13.15 44.08
C GLU A 132 -19.13 -14.56 43.74
N SER A 133 -18.63 -15.61 44.40
CA SER A 133 -19.15 -16.97 44.29
C SER A 133 -20.55 -17.07 44.90
N LEU A 134 -20.76 -16.49 46.09
CA LEU A 134 -22.05 -16.47 46.77
C LEU A 134 -23.07 -15.67 45.97
N LYS A 135 -22.71 -14.48 45.48
CA LYS A 135 -23.59 -13.69 44.58
C LYS A 135 -24.03 -14.50 43.36
N ASN A 136 -23.12 -15.28 42.77
CA ASN A 136 -23.48 -16.15 41.64
C ASN A 136 -24.46 -17.25 42.04
N SER A 137 -24.27 -17.87 43.20
CA SER A 137 -25.14 -18.92 43.73
C SER A 137 -26.55 -18.38 44.00
N ILE A 138 -26.65 -17.18 44.59
CA ILE A 138 -27.91 -16.45 44.79
C ILE A 138 -28.59 -16.19 43.43
N ALA A 139 -27.86 -15.66 42.45
CA ALA A 139 -28.40 -15.44 41.11
C ALA A 139 -28.92 -16.73 40.45
N LEU A 140 -28.17 -17.84 40.56
CA LEU A 140 -28.55 -19.14 40.00
C LEU A 140 -29.82 -19.72 40.64
N ILE A 141 -29.98 -19.59 41.96
CA ILE A 141 -31.19 -20.09 42.64
C ILE A 141 -32.41 -19.24 42.27
N CYS A 142 -32.23 -17.91 42.15
CA CYS A 142 -33.27 -17.00 41.67
C CYS A 142 -33.68 -17.29 40.22
N GLU A 143 -32.71 -17.52 39.32
CA GLU A 143 -32.95 -17.95 37.94
C GLU A 143 -33.75 -19.25 37.87
N ARG A 144 -33.41 -20.22 38.73
CA ARG A 144 -34.08 -21.53 38.76
C ARG A 144 -35.52 -21.42 39.24
N MET A 145 -35.75 -20.66 40.31
CA MET A 145 -37.08 -20.38 40.82
C MET A 145 -37.95 -19.67 39.77
N PHE A 146 -37.39 -18.69 39.05
CA PHE A 146 -38.06 -18.03 37.93
C PHE A 146 -38.42 -19.01 36.81
N SER A 147 -37.49 -19.90 36.41
CA SER A 147 -37.73 -20.87 35.33
C SER A 147 -38.81 -21.91 35.62
N LEU A 148 -39.10 -22.17 36.91
CA LEU A 148 -40.09 -23.14 37.36
C LEU A 148 -41.46 -22.51 37.64
N ASN A 149 -41.66 -21.21 37.38
CA ASN A 149 -42.91 -20.47 37.60
C ASN A 149 -43.44 -20.55 39.05
N TYR A 150 -42.57 -20.71 40.04
CA TYR A 150 -42.96 -20.69 41.46
C TYR A 150 -43.40 -19.30 41.96
N LEU A 151 -43.27 -18.27 41.13
CA LEU A 151 -43.76 -16.92 41.38
C LEU A 151 -45.15 -16.78 40.76
N GLN A 152 -46.17 -16.50 41.58
CA GLN A 152 -47.50 -16.15 41.07
C GLN A 152 -47.44 -14.79 40.34
N GLN A 153 -48.39 -14.55 39.43
CA GLN A 153 -48.43 -13.41 38.50
C GLN A 153 -48.32 -12.01 39.15
N ASN A 154 -48.44 -11.89 40.48
CA ASN A 154 -48.39 -10.62 41.20
C ASN A 154 -47.06 -10.33 41.94
N ASP A 155 -46.13 -11.28 42.04
CA ASP A 155 -44.88 -11.14 42.82
C ASP A 155 -43.62 -10.97 41.95
N GLU A 156 -43.70 -10.09 40.94
CA GLU A 156 -42.63 -9.87 39.95
C GLU A 156 -41.39 -9.11 40.50
N LEU A 157 -41.36 -8.81 41.80
CA LEU A 157 -40.24 -8.18 42.51
C LEU A 157 -38.98 -9.08 42.62
N ILE A 158 -39.08 -10.38 42.32
CA ILE A 158 -38.14 -11.36 42.90
C ILE A 158 -36.93 -11.70 42.00
N THR A 159 -36.71 -11.01 40.88
CA THR A 159 -35.52 -11.29 40.04
C THR A 159 -34.85 -10.08 39.37
N PHE A 160 -35.33 -8.86 39.57
CA PHE A 160 -34.73 -7.68 38.93
C PHE A 160 -33.29 -7.43 39.40
N ASN A 161 -33.03 -7.52 40.71
CA ASN A 161 -31.67 -7.37 41.26
C ASN A 161 -30.71 -8.41 40.69
N THR A 162 -31.18 -9.65 40.52
CA THR A 162 -30.45 -10.70 39.81
C THR A 162 -30.17 -10.31 38.35
N VAL A 163 -31.14 -9.76 37.62
CA VAL A 163 -30.93 -9.30 36.23
C VAL A 163 -29.89 -8.17 36.17
N ILE A 164 -30.01 -7.14 37.00
CA ILE A 164 -29.06 -6.01 37.05
C ILE A 164 -27.67 -6.49 37.45
N TYR A 165 -27.58 -7.38 38.44
CA TYR A 165 -26.32 -8.02 38.82
C TYR A 165 -25.70 -8.78 37.64
N LEU A 166 -26.47 -9.60 36.93
CA LEU A 166 -25.99 -10.34 35.77
C LEU A 166 -25.53 -9.41 34.65
N MET A 167 -26.23 -8.29 34.41
CA MET A 167 -25.84 -7.27 33.44
C MET A 167 -24.51 -6.61 33.84
N LYS A 168 -24.39 -6.07 35.07
CA LYS A 168 -23.15 -5.50 35.60
C LYS A 168 -21.99 -6.51 35.51
N ARG A 169 -22.23 -7.76 35.91
CA ARG A 169 -21.23 -8.85 35.82
C ARG A 169 -20.85 -9.20 34.39
N SER A 170 -21.80 -9.17 33.45
CA SER A 170 -21.53 -9.46 32.04
C SER A 170 -20.60 -8.43 31.42
N LEU A 171 -20.74 -7.15 31.80
CA LEU A 171 -19.90 -6.05 31.36
C LEU A 171 -18.47 -6.17 31.88
N ILE A 172 -18.30 -6.63 33.14
CA ILE A 172 -16.99 -6.84 33.76
C ILE A 172 -16.28 -8.09 33.21
N GLN A 173 -16.95 -9.25 33.18
CA GLN A 173 -16.31 -10.52 32.81
C GLN A 173 -16.22 -10.74 31.30
N ASN A 174 -17.05 -10.06 30.52
CA ASN A 174 -17.12 -10.17 29.07
C ASN A 174 -17.32 -11.62 28.55
N LYS A 175 -18.20 -12.40 29.19
CA LYS A 175 -18.46 -13.82 28.84
C LYS A 175 -19.87 -14.05 28.29
N LYS A 176 -19.96 -14.73 27.15
CA LYS A 176 -21.21 -15.09 26.44
C LYS A 176 -22.25 -15.81 27.31
N LYS A 177 -21.80 -16.59 28.31
CA LYS A 177 -22.70 -17.31 29.23
C LYS A 177 -23.64 -16.40 30.01
N PHE A 178 -23.22 -15.18 30.35
CA PHE A 178 -24.06 -14.25 31.12
C PHE A 178 -25.16 -13.65 30.26
N VAL A 179 -24.87 -13.33 28.99
CA VAL A 179 -25.89 -12.84 28.05
C VAL A 179 -27.02 -13.86 27.87
N LYS A 180 -26.68 -15.16 27.79
CA LYS A 180 -27.70 -16.23 27.73
C LYS A 180 -28.57 -16.30 28.99
N ARG A 181 -27.96 -16.17 30.18
CA ARG A 181 -28.68 -16.13 31.47
C ARG A 181 -29.63 -14.94 31.54
N ILE A 182 -29.16 -13.75 31.14
CA ILE A 182 -30.00 -12.54 31.09
C ILE A 182 -31.16 -12.72 30.11
N TYR A 183 -30.92 -13.33 28.94
CA TYR A 183 -31.97 -13.58 27.96
C TYR A 183 -33.03 -14.60 28.43
N ALA A 184 -32.65 -15.54 29.30
CA ALA A 184 -33.61 -16.44 29.93
C ALA A 184 -34.61 -15.66 30.82
N LEU A 185 -34.16 -14.56 31.43
CA LEU A 185 -34.95 -13.65 32.27
C LEU A 185 -35.56 -12.46 31.49
N ARG A 186 -35.57 -12.50 30.16
CA ARG A 186 -35.92 -11.34 29.30
C ARG A 186 -37.30 -10.73 29.54
N SER A 187 -38.28 -11.49 30.02
CA SER A 187 -39.64 -10.97 30.29
C SER A 187 -39.69 -10.02 31.49
N VAL A 188 -38.67 -10.06 32.35
CA VAL A 188 -38.54 -9.15 33.50
C VAL A 188 -38.01 -7.78 33.07
N ILE A 189 -37.13 -7.72 32.06
CA ILE A 189 -36.40 -6.51 31.64
C ILE A 189 -37.31 -5.28 31.44
N PRO A 190 -38.46 -5.36 30.74
CA PRO A 190 -39.33 -4.19 30.55
C PRO A 190 -40.00 -3.71 31.85
N LYS A 191 -40.10 -4.56 32.88
CA LYS A 191 -40.83 -4.28 34.11
C LYS A 191 -39.98 -3.59 35.18
N ILE A 192 -38.65 -3.71 35.08
CA ILE A 192 -37.69 -3.19 36.07
C ILE A 192 -37.87 -1.69 36.31
N ILE A 193 -38.17 -0.92 35.25
CA ILE A 193 -38.24 0.54 35.31
C ILE A 193 -39.47 1.03 36.08
N ASN A 194 -40.55 0.24 36.12
CA ASN A 194 -41.79 0.63 36.80
C ASN A 194 -41.80 0.27 38.30
N MET A 195 -40.70 -0.27 38.83
CA MET A 195 -40.58 -0.66 40.24
C MET A 195 -40.16 0.53 41.10
N LYS A 196 -40.86 0.78 42.22
CA LYS A 196 -40.63 1.94 43.09
C LYS A 196 -39.29 1.87 43.85
N GLU A 197 -38.79 0.66 44.05
CA GLU A 197 -37.60 0.35 44.84
C GLU A 197 -36.29 0.53 44.05
N VAL A 198 -36.37 0.84 42.76
CA VAL A 198 -35.23 0.87 41.84
C VAL A 198 -34.85 2.29 41.46
N ASN A 199 -33.55 2.60 41.49
CA ASN A 199 -33.02 3.83 40.91
C ASN A 199 -33.03 3.71 39.38
N SER A 200 -34.01 4.35 38.74
CA SER A 200 -34.20 4.36 37.28
C SER A 200 -32.92 4.78 36.54
N ASP A 201 -32.22 5.82 37.03
CA ASP A 201 -31.02 6.37 36.37
C ASP A 201 -29.87 5.37 36.33
N GLU A 202 -29.70 4.58 37.39
CA GLU A 202 -28.68 3.52 37.43
C GLU A 202 -29.00 2.39 36.45
N VAL A 203 -30.27 2.01 36.33
CA VAL A 203 -30.71 0.96 35.40
C VAL A 203 -30.47 1.40 33.96
N TRP A 204 -30.85 2.62 33.62
CA TRP A 204 -30.60 3.18 32.29
C TRP A 204 -29.12 3.29 31.95
N THR A 205 -28.30 3.61 32.94
CA THR A 205 -26.83 3.60 32.78
C THR A 205 -26.33 2.19 32.41
N VAL A 206 -26.81 1.15 33.08
CA VAL A 206 -26.46 -0.25 32.75
C VAL A 206 -27.00 -0.65 31.37
N TYR A 207 -28.22 -0.25 31.00
CA TYR A 207 -28.80 -0.55 29.69
C TYR A 207 -28.00 0.11 28.56
N LYS A 208 -27.59 1.38 28.73
CA LYS A 208 -26.69 2.10 27.78
C LYS A 208 -25.36 1.36 27.59
N GLN A 209 -24.73 0.91 28.68
CA GLN A 209 -23.48 0.15 28.62
C GLN A 209 -23.65 -1.22 27.93
N CYS A 210 -24.77 -1.91 28.19
CA CYS A 210 -25.07 -3.17 27.51
C CYS A 210 -25.37 -2.96 26.01
N ALA A 211 -26.11 -1.91 25.66
CA ALA A 211 -26.47 -1.56 24.28
C ALA A 211 -25.24 -1.27 23.41
N THR A 212 -24.20 -0.67 24.00
CA THR A 212 -22.94 -0.31 23.33
C THR A 212 -21.86 -1.40 23.45
N SER A 213 -22.17 -2.54 24.08
CA SER A 213 -21.21 -3.62 24.30
C SER A 213 -21.03 -4.51 23.05
N PRO A 214 -19.79 -4.72 22.56
CA PRO A 214 -19.53 -5.66 21.47
C PRO A 214 -20.00 -7.09 21.76
N LEU A 215 -19.97 -7.50 23.04
CA LEU A 215 -20.42 -8.82 23.48
C LEU A 215 -21.89 -9.06 23.13
N TYR A 216 -22.75 -8.12 23.48
CA TYR A 216 -24.19 -8.22 23.27
C TYR A 216 -24.52 -8.21 21.77
N LEU A 217 -23.90 -7.32 21.00
CA LEU A 217 -24.13 -7.24 19.55
C LEU A 217 -23.71 -8.50 18.80
N SER A 218 -22.64 -9.17 19.25
CA SER A 218 -22.13 -10.38 18.64
C SER A 218 -23.08 -11.60 18.78
N MET A 219 -24.08 -11.52 19.66
CA MET A 219 -25.00 -12.62 19.98
C MET A 219 -26.44 -12.30 19.56
N LEU A 220 -27.18 -13.29 19.08
CA LEU A 220 -28.62 -13.14 18.76
C LEU A 220 -29.43 -12.78 19.99
N GLU A 221 -29.16 -13.45 21.11
CA GLU A 221 -29.79 -13.21 22.40
C GLU A 221 -29.51 -11.79 22.91
N GLY A 222 -28.26 -11.33 22.77
CA GLY A 222 -27.86 -9.97 23.14
C GLY A 222 -28.56 -8.90 22.30
N ARG A 223 -28.67 -9.09 20.98
CA ARG A 223 -29.45 -8.19 20.11
C ARG A 223 -30.92 -8.08 20.53
N LYS A 224 -31.57 -9.19 20.88
CA LYS A 224 -32.95 -9.18 21.37
C LYS A 224 -33.09 -8.46 22.71
N ILE A 225 -32.10 -8.57 23.59
CA ILE A 225 -32.05 -7.79 24.84
C ILE A 225 -31.97 -6.29 24.53
N ILE A 226 -31.09 -5.86 23.61
CA ILE A 226 -30.98 -4.44 23.23
C ILE A 226 -32.30 -3.93 22.62
N SER A 227 -32.95 -4.73 21.77
CA SER A 227 -34.28 -4.40 21.23
C SER A 227 -35.31 -4.21 22.35
N SER A 228 -35.27 -5.04 23.41
CA SER A 228 -36.16 -4.85 24.56
C SER A 228 -35.91 -3.52 25.30
N PHE A 229 -34.66 -3.05 25.40
CA PHE A 229 -34.35 -1.74 25.99
C PHE A 229 -34.97 -0.58 25.22
N LEU A 230 -35.00 -0.66 23.89
CA LEU A 230 -35.63 0.33 23.00
C LEU A 230 -37.17 0.28 23.01
N THR A 231 -37.78 -0.65 23.75
CA THR A 231 -39.23 -0.80 23.86
C THR A 231 -39.75 -0.76 25.29
N ALA A 232 -38.84 -0.63 26.27
CA ALA A 232 -39.15 -0.74 27.68
C ALA A 232 -39.91 0.48 28.20
N ASP A 233 -39.43 1.68 27.86
CA ASP A 233 -40.06 2.96 28.21
C ASP A 233 -39.76 4.00 27.14
N ILE A 234 -40.76 4.84 26.81
CA ILE A 234 -40.72 5.79 25.69
C ILE A 234 -39.76 6.95 25.99
N GLU A 235 -39.79 7.48 27.21
CA GLU A 235 -39.02 8.68 27.59
C GLU A 235 -37.50 8.47 27.43
N HIS A 236 -37.04 7.23 27.63
CA HIS A 236 -35.63 6.86 27.62
C HIS A 236 -35.15 6.23 26.30
N VAL A 237 -36.04 6.00 25.31
CA VAL A 237 -35.63 5.51 23.97
C VAL A 237 -34.57 6.43 23.38
N SER A 238 -34.76 7.74 23.51
CA SER A 238 -33.84 8.76 23.01
C SER A 238 -32.43 8.65 23.62
N GLU A 239 -32.30 8.23 24.88
CA GLU A 239 -31.01 8.07 25.55
C GLU A 239 -30.24 6.85 25.06
N ILE A 240 -30.92 5.71 24.90
CA ILE A 240 -30.33 4.49 24.35
C ILE A 240 -29.91 4.75 22.91
N HIS A 241 -30.76 5.42 22.14
CA HIS A 241 -30.46 5.82 20.77
C HIS A 241 -29.20 6.70 20.69
N LYS A 242 -29.10 7.74 21.54
CA LYS A 242 -27.90 8.61 21.62
C LYS A 242 -26.64 7.82 21.97
N ALA A 243 -26.71 6.87 22.90
CA ALA A 243 -25.57 6.02 23.26
C ALA A 243 -25.12 5.14 22.08
N ILE A 244 -26.06 4.50 21.37
CA ILE A 244 -25.78 3.71 20.18
C ILE A 244 -25.17 4.60 19.08
N LYS A 245 -25.77 5.76 18.81
CA LYS A 245 -25.29 6.71 17.79
C LYS A 245 -23.87 7.19 18.07
N GLY A 246 -23.54 7.45 19.34
CA GLY A 246 -22.18 7.79 19.77
C GLY A 246 -21.16 6.67 19.55
N TYR A 247 -21.60 5.41 19.55
CA TYR A 247 -20.73 4.25 19.31
C TYR A 247 -20.48 3.97 17.81
N LEU A 248 -21.44 4.29 16.93
CA LEU A 248 -21.40 3.97 15.50
C LEU A 248 -20.13 4.40 14.73
N PRO A 249 -19.49 5.56 15.01
CA PRO A 249 -18.22 5.94 14.35
C PRO A 249 -17.08 4.94 14.55
N SER A 250 -17.10 4.19 15.66
CA SER A 250 -16.11 3.16 15.99
C SER A 250 -16.56 1.74 15.63
N ALA A 251 -17.79 1.57 15.13
CA ALA A 251 -18.37 0.27 14.86
C ALA A 251 -17.85 -0.34 13.55
N THR A 252 -17.80 -1.66 13.52
CA THR A 252 -17.55 -2.46 12.32
C THR A 252 -18.82 -2.61 11.48
N VAL A 253 -18.68 -2.97 10.20
CA VAL A 253 -19.84 -3.24 9.31
C VAL A 253 -20.75 -4.34 9.88
N ALA A 254 -20.19 -5.39 10.45
CA ALA A 254 -20.95 -6.47 11.09
C ALA A 254 -21.79 -5.96 12.28
N GLN A 255 -21.24 -5.01 13.06
CA GLN A 255 -21.97 -4.37 14.14
C GLN A 255 -23.05 -3.41 13.62
N GLY A 256 -22.80 -2.68 12.54
CA GLY A 256 -23.84 -1.87 11.87
C GLY A 256 -25.04 -2.71 11.44
N ILE A 257 -24.80 -3.87 10.81
CA ILE A 257 -25.84 -4.85 10.44
C ILE A 257 -26.60 -5.32 11.69
N ALA A 258 -25.88 -5.65 12.76
CA ALA A 258 -26.48 -6.07 14.03
C ALA A 258 -27.43 -5.00 14.61
N TYR A 259 -27.00 -3.73 14.64
CA TYR A 259 -27.85 -2.63 15.10
C TYR A 259 -29.05 -2.40 14.19
N GLY A 260 -28.89 -2.54 12.87
CA GLY A 260 -30.00 -2.39 11.93
C GLY A 260 -31.13 -3.39 12.24
N LYS A 261 -30.75 -4.63 12.56
CA LYS A 261 -31.70 -5.65 13.01
C LYS A 261 -32.33 -5.32 14.36
N VAL A 262 -31.57 -4.76 15.31
CA VAL A 262 -32.09 -4.32 16.61
C VAL A 262 -33.17 -3.25 16.47
N TYR A 263 -32.92 -2.20 15.67
CA TYR A 263 -33.92 -1.15 15.43
C TYR A 263 -35.15 -1.69 14.69
N PHE A 264 -34.97 -2.53 13.68
CA PHE A 264 -36.08 -3.17 12.98
C PHE A 264 -36.93 -4.04 13.90
N ASP A 265 -36.30 -4.84 14.77
CA ASP A 265 -37.01 -5.69 15.74
C ASP A 265 -37.77 -4.84 16.77
N ALA A 266 -37.18 -3.75 17.26
CA ALA A 266 -37.85 -2.83 18.19
C ALA A 266 -39.08 -2.15 17.55
N TRP A 267 -38.93 -1.66 16.31
CA TRP A 267 -40.05 -1.09 15.55
C TRP A 267 -41.13 -2.13 15.22
N SER A 268 -40.74 -3.35 14.89
CA SER A 268 -41.68 -4.45 14.66
C SER A 268 -42.51 -4.77 15.92
N ILE A 269 -41.91 -4.64 17.11
CA ILE A 269 -42.60 -4.85 18.39
C ILE A 269 -43.59 -3.72 18.66
N SER A 270 -43.23 -2.45 18.43
CA SER A 270 -44.17 -1.33 18.61
C SER A 270 -45.39 -1.45 17.71
N MET A 271 -45.20 -1.94 16.48
CA MET A 271 -46.29 -2.24 15.55
C MET A 271 -47.19 -3.38 16.02
N LYS A 272 -46.61 -4.51 16.44
CA LYS A 272 -47.38 -5.66 16.94
C LYS A 272 -48.16 -5.34 18.21
N THR A 273 -47.64 -4.47 19.06
CA THR A 273 -48.28 -4.03 20.31
C THR A 273 -49.23 -2.85 20.12
N LYS A 274 -49.37 -2.31 18.90
CA LYS A 274 -50.23 -1.16 18.55
C LYS A 274 -49.97 0.08 19.42
N LYS A 275 -48.71 0.30 19.82
CA LYS A 275 -48.29 1.46 20.61
C LYS A 275 -47.83 2.59 19.68
N GLU A 276 -48.75 3.47 19.27
CA GLU A 276 -48.46 4.51 18.28
C GLU A 276 -47.40 5.52 18.74
N THR A 277 -47.40 5.90 20.03
CA THR A 277 -46.40 6.82 20.59
C THR A 277 -44.98 6.26 20.52
N LEU A 278 -44.78 5.00 20.91
CA LEU A 278 -43.49 4.31 20.81
C LEU A 278 -43.04 4.13 19.35
N LYS A 279 -43.98 3.82 18.46
CA LYS A 279 -43.69 3.72 17.03
C LYS A 279 -43.22 5.05 16.47
N ASN A 280 -43.90 6.15 16.75
CA ASN A 280 -43.48 7.50 16.34
C ASN A 280 -42.11 7.86 16.90
N GLU A 281 -41.82 7.48 18.15
CA GLU A 281 -40.51 7.72 18.78
C GLU A 281 -39.37 7.01 18.02
N LEU A 282 -39.58 5.72 17.69
CA LEU A 282 -38.61 4.93 16.94
C LEU A 282 -38.46 5.40 15.48
N GLU A 283 -39.55 5.80 14.84
CA GLU A 283 -39.55 6.25 13.46
C GLU A 283 -38.84 7.62 13.32
N ILE A 284 -39.29 8.63 14.05
CA ILE A 284 -38.86 10.02 13.88
C ILE A 284 -37.54 10.30 14.63
N TYR A 285 -37.44 9.92 15.91
CA TYR A 285 -36.29 10.31 16.73
C TYR A 285 -35.13 9.32 16.70
N CYS A 286 -35.36 8.11 16.17
CA CYS A 286 -34.29 7.12 16.00
C CYS A 286 -33.97 6.86 14.52
N ILE A 287 -34.88 6.25 13.75
CA ILE A 287 -34.58 5.78 12.40
C ILE A 287 -34.33 6.96 11.45
N GLN A 288 -35.18 7.99 11.47
CA GLN A 288 -34.98 9.19 10.64
C GLN A 288 -33.71 9.97 11.03
N ASP A 289 -33.36 10.01 12.33
CA ASP A 289 -32.08 10.55 12.78
C ASP A 289 -30.88 9.75 12.26
N LEU A 290 -30.95 8.42 12.20
CA LEU A 290 -29.92 7.58 11.56
C LEU A 290 -29.81 7.86 10.05
N ILE A 291 -30.92 8.11 9.36
CA ILE A 291 -30.90 8.53 7.95
C ILE A 291 -30.17 9.87 7.80
N LEU A 292 -30.50 10.86 8.63
CA LEU A 292 -29.79 12.15 8.65
C LEU A 292 -28.31 12.01 9.01
N PHE A 293 -27.98 11.10 9.92
CA PHE A 293 -26.59 10.82 10.31
C PHE A 293 -25.79 10.21 9.15
N ALA A 294 -26.44 9.35 8.35
CA ALA A 294 -25.84 8.80 7.13
C ALA A 294 -25.64 9.87 6.05
N VAL A 295 -26.63 10.76 5.84
CA VAL A 295 -26.55 11.88 4.89
C VAL A 295 -25.41 12.84 5.24
N ASN A 296 -25.31 13.25 6.50
CA ASN A 296 -24.30 14.20 6.97
C ASN A 296 -22.93 13.57 7.28
N GLY A 297 -22.79 12.25 7.12
CA GLY A 297 -21.55 11.54 7.40
C GLY A 297 -20.41 12.01 6.51
N ARG A 298 -19.24 12.29 7.08
CA ARG A 298 -18.02 12.65 6.32
C ARG A 298 -16.99 11.53 6.25
N GLN A 299 -17.04 10.57 7.18
CA GLN A 299 -16.10 9.46 7.23
C GLN A 299 -16.60 8.27 6.40
N LYS A 300 -15.80 7.83 5.42
CA LYS A 300 -16.17 6.73 4.50
C LYS A 300 -16.52 5.41 5.21
N SER A 301 -15.82 5.07 6.29
CA SER A 301 -16.11 3.87 7.09
C SER A 301 -17.46 3.97 7.80
N LEU A 302 -17.76 5.11 8.41
CA LEU A 302 -19.05 5.37 9.06
C LEU A 302 -20.20 5.30 8.03
N ILE A 303 -20.07 5.96 6.88
CA ILE A 303 -21.10 5.93 5.83
C ILE A 303 -21.39 4.48 5.40
N LEU A 304 -20.36 3.64 5.25
CA LEU A 304 -20.52 2.23 4.92
C LEU A 304 -21.27 1.45 6.02
N VAL A 305 -20.92 1.68 7.29
CA VAL A 305 -21.62 1.09 8.45
C VAL A 305 -23.08 1.50 8.47
N MET A 306 -23.36 2.80 8.27
CA MET A 306 -24.71 3.36 8.25
C MET A 306 -25.56 2.78 7.11
N ARG A 307 -25.01 2.69 5.89
CA ARG A 307 -25.72 2.07 4.78
C ARG A 307 -26.06 0.61 5.04
N LYS A 308 -25.15 -0.14 5.67
CA LYS A 308 -25.40 -1.56 6.01
C LYS A 308 -26.38 -1.74 7.18
N LEU A 309 -26.42 -0.78 8.10
CA LEU A 309 -27.45 -0.68 9.14
C LEU A 309 -28.83 -0.44 8.51
N LEU A 310 -28.97 0.61 7.72
CA LEU A 310 -30.25 1.00 7.09
C LEU A 310 -30.74 -0.06 6.09
N ALA A 311 -29.83 -0.76 5.42
CA ALA A 311 -30.16 -1.88 4.53
C ALA A 311 -30.94 -3.01 5.23
N GLN A 312 -30.87 -3.15 6.56
CA GLN A 312 -31.68 -4.13 7.30
C GLN A 312 -33.18 -3.76 7.32
N LEU A 313 -33.52 -2.48 7.17
CA LEU A 313 -34.90 -2.04 7.01
C LEU A 313 -35.30 -2.12 5.54
N HIS A 314 -34.41 -1.71 4.62
CA HIS A 314 -34.68 -1.73 3.17
C HIS A 314 -34.97 -3.13 2.63
N CYS A 315 -34.31 -4.17 3.16
CA CYS A 315 -34.55 -5.55 2.71
C CYS A 315 -35.96 -6.08 3.04
N GLN A 316 -36.70 -5.40 3.93
CA GLN A 316 -38.08 -5.73 4.32
C GLN A 316 -39.12 -4.87 3.60
N LYS A 317 -38.70 -4.00 2.66
CA LYS A 317 -39.57 -3.03 1.97
C LYS A 317 -40.80 -3.65 1.27
N LYS A 318 -40.77 -4.93 0.90
CA LYS A 318 -41.92 -5.64 0.32
C LYS A 318 -43.14 -5.70 1.25
N GLU A 319 -42.97 -5.50 2.55
CA GLU A 319 -44.07 -5.42 3.49
C GLU A 319 -44.69 -4.02 3.48
N ASN A 320 -46.01 -3.89 3.24
CA ASN A 320 -46.69 -2.59 3.07
C ASN A 320 -46.39 -1.59 4.20
N HIS A 321 -46.43 -2.04 5.46
CA HIS A 321 -46.16 -1.20 6.62
C HIS A 321 -44.70 -0.70 6.68
N VAL A 322 -43.74 -1.51 6.20
CA VAL A 322 -42.33 -1.09 6.06
C VAL A 322 -42.17 -0.09 4.92
N SER A 323 -42.80 -0.34 3.76
CA SER A 323 -42.77 0.60 2.63
C SER A 323 -43.33 1.95 3.02
N ARG A 324 -44.50 1.96 3.70
CA ARG A 324 -45.13 3.17 4.23
C ARG A 324 -44.20 3.93 5.17
N MET A 325 -43.60 3.25 6.15
CA MET A 325 -42.63 3.86 7.06
C MET A 325 -41.44 4.46 6.26
N LEU A 326 -40.82 3.70 5.36
CA LEU A 326 -39.69 4.19 4.57
C LEU A 326 -40.05 5.43 3.74
N TYR A 327 -41.23 5.44 3.12
CA TYR A 327 -41.74 6.60 2.38
C TYR A 327 -41.75 7.86 3.25
N PHE A 328 -42.42 7.83 4.39
CA PHE A 328 -42.54 9.00 5.27
C PHE A 328 -41.21 9.45 5.88
N LEU A 329 -40.30 8.52 6.20
CA LEU A 329 -39.01 8.88 6.79
C LEU A 329 -38.03 9.46 5.79
N TYR A 330 -37.98 8.93 4.56
CA TYR A 330 -37.02 9.36 3.54
C TYR A 330 -37.47 10.61 2.77
N ARG A 331 -38.77 10.73 2.45
CA ARG A 331 -39.31 11.82 1.61
C ARG A 331 -38.88 13.24 2.03
N PRO A 332 -38.98 13.66 3.31
CA PRO A 332 -38.58 15.02 3.71
C PRO A 332 -37.06 15.26 3.68
N ILE A 333 -36.26 14.18 3.67
CA ILE A 333 -34.79 14.25 3.66
C ILE A 333 -34.29 14.28 2.22
N LEU A 334 -34.69 13.31 1.38
CA LEU A 334 -34.12 13.11 0.06
C LEU A 334 -34.24 14.36 -0.82
N TRP A 335 -35.44 14.92 -0.97
CA TRP A 335 -35.64 16.07 -1.86
C TRP A 335 -34.96 17.36 -1.40
N ARG A 336 -34.69 17.48 -0.10
CA ARG A 336 -33.90 18.58 0.45
C ARG A 336 -32.41 18.39 0.18
N PHE A 337 -31.88 17.19 0.45
CA PHE A 337 -30.43 16.96 0.44
C PHE A 337 -29.86 16.51 -0.89
N LEU A 338 -30.67 16.01 -1.83
CA LEU A 338 -30.26 15.77 -3.22
C LEU A 338 -29.95 17.07 -3.97
N LYS A 339 -30.45 18.21 -3.48
CA LYS A 339 -30.17 19.56 -4.00
C LYS A 339 -29.25 20.38 -3.08
N ASN A 340 -28.56 19.74 -2.14
CA ASN A 340 -27.68 20.41 -1.20
C ASN A 340 -26.46 21.03 -1.91
N PRO A 341 -25.90 22.18 -1.49
CA PRO A 341 -24.68 22.73 -2.09
C PRO A 341 -23.43 21.85 -1.96
N ASP A 342 -23.30 21.05 -0.90
CA ASP A 342 -22.14 20.16 -0.67
C ASP A 342 -22.31 18.85 -1.47
N GLY A 343 -21.40 18.63 -2.44
CA GLY A 343 -21.40 17.43 -3.29
C GLY A 343 -21.23 16.11 -2.53
N LEU A 344 -20.57 16.11 -1.36
CA LEU A 344 -20.47 14.89 -0.54
C LEU A 344 -21.83 14.52 0.09
N ILE A 345 -22.56 15.53 0.57
CA ILE A 345 -23.90 15.35 1.12
C ILE A 345 -24.85 14.85 0.03
N ARG A 346 -24.78 15.46 -1.18
CA ARG A 346 -25.55 14.97 -2.33
C ARG A 346 -25.20 13.53 -2.69
N ALA A 347 -23.92 13.16 -2.69
CA ALA A 347 -23.49 11.79 -3.01
C ALA A 347 -23.99 10.76 -1.98
N ASN A 348 -23.90 11.06 -0.68
CA ASN A 348 -24.45 10.20 0.38
C ASN A 348 -25.97 10.04 0.23
N THR A 349 -26.67 11.15 -0.03
CA THR A 349 -28.11 11.16 -0.23
C THR A 349 -28.51 10.37 -1.49
N THR A 350 -27.73 10.50 -2.57
CA THR A 350 -27.89 9.75 -3.82
C THR A 350 -27.81 8.25 -3.59
N GLN A 351 -26.83 7.80 -2.81
CA GLN A 351 -26.71 6.38 -2.46
C GLN A 351 -27.94 5.87 -1.71
N LEU A 352 -28.41 6.63 -0.71
CA LEU A 352 -29.59 6.26 0.06
C LEU A 352 -30.88 6.28 -0.77
N PHE A 353 -31.04 7.29 -1.63
CA PHE A 353 -32.17 7.39 -2.56
C PHE A 353 -32.25 6.16 -3.47
N LEU A 354 -31.12 5.76 -4.06
CA LEU A 354 -31.06 4.60 -4.96
C LEU A 354 -31.17 3.26 -4.20
N ASP A 355 -30.75 3.21 -2.93
CA ASP A 355 -30.95 2.04 -2.06
C ASP A 355 -32.45 1.80 -1.74
N VAL A 356 -33.27 2.86 -1.69
CA VAL A 356 -34.72 2.77 -1.42
C VAL A 356 -35.61 2.87 -2.66
N PHE A 357 -35.05 3.09 -3.84
CA PHE A 357 -35.81 3.23 -5.09
C PHE A 357 -36.58 1.94 -5.47
N PRO A 358 -37.84 2.03 -5.97
CA PRO A 358 -38.67 3.24 -6.06
C PRO A 358 -39.29 3.61 -4.69
N LEU A 359 -39.26 4.87 -4.28
CA LEU A 359 -39.86 5.28 -3.01
C LEU A 359 -41.35 5.61 -3.23
N GLU A 360 -42.26 4.77 -2.75
CA GLU A 360 -43.70 4.87 -3.03
C GLU A 360 -44.52 4.73 -1.73
N ASP A 361 -45.62 5.48 -1.63
CA ASP A 361 -46.64 5.28 -0.58
C ASP A 361 -47.63 4.21 -1.05
N PRO A 362 -47.71 3.05 -0.38
CA PRO A 362 -48.60 1.96 -0.79
C PRO A 362 -50.09 2.31 -0.68
N ASP A 363 -50.47 3.39 0.02
CA ASP A 363 -51.86 3.75 0.29
C ASP A 363 -52.42 4.80 -0.69
N VAL A 364 -51.64 5.22 -1.69
CA VAL A 364 -52.01 6.25 -2.69
C VAL A 364 -52.46 5.61 -4.01
N LYS A 365 -53.27 6.32 -4.79
CA LYS A 365 -53.74 5.87 -6.12
C LYS A 365 -52.58 5.72 -7.11
N ILE A 366 -52.69 4.73 -7.99
CA ILE A 366 -51.68 4.36 -9.02
C ILE A 366 -51.23 5.57 -9.87
N ILE A 367 -52.14 6.46 -10.27
CA ILE A 367 -51.80 7.63 -11.09
C ILE A 367 -50.77 8.54 -10.40
N THR A 368 -50.90 8.74 -9.08
CA THR A 368 -49.97 9.57 -8.32
C THR A 368 -48.62 8.85 -8.13
N ILE A 369 -48.64 7.52 -8.02
CA ILE A 369 -47.42 6.69 -7.98
C ILE A 369 -46.63 6.84 -9.29
N ASP A 370 -47.30 6.79 -10.45
CA ASP A 370 -46.64 6.94 -11.75
C ASP A 370 -46.00 8.34 -11.91
N MET A 371 -46.68 9.39 -11.43
CA MET A 371 -46.14 10.75 -11.43
C MET A 371 -44.90 10.87 -10.53
N GLU A 372 -44.97 10.36 -9.29
CA GLU A 372 -43.84 10.39 -8.35
C GLU A 372 -42.66 9.53 -8.85
N LEU A 373 -42.93 8.41 -9.53
CA LEU A 373 -41.89 7.58 -10.13
C LEU A 373 -41.17 8.31 -11.26
N ASN A 374 -41.91 9.02 -12.11
CA ASN A 374 -41.32 9.83 -13.18
C ASN A 374 -40.43 10.96 -12.61
N GLU A 375 -40.86 11.65 -11.55
CA GLU A 375 -40.02 12.64 -10.86
C GLU A 375 -38.74 12.02 -10.30
N GLN A 376 -38.83 10.83 -9.69
CA GLN A 376 -37.66 10.11 -9.21
C GLN A 376 -36.68 9.78 -10.34
N MET A 377 -37.18 9.32 -11.49
CA MET A 377 -36.35 9.02 -12.66
C MET A 377 -35.68 10.26 -13.25
N LEU A 378 -36.39 11.39 -13.30
CA LEU A 378 -35.81 12.67 -13.72
C LEU A 378 -34.71 13.11 -12.75
N MET A 379 -34.91 12.98 -11.44
CA MET A 379 -33.85 13.26 -10.48
C MET A 379 -32.62 12.36 -10.68
N ILE A 380 -32.79 11.08 -11.00
CA ILE A 380 -31.64 10.20 -11.30
C ILE A 380 -30.85 10.73 -12.51
N LYS A 381 -31.54 11.22 -13.54
CA LYS A 381 -30.89 11.85 -14.70
C LYS A 381 -30.04 13.05 -14.27
N ASP A 382 -30.59 13.94 -13.45
CA ASP A 382 -29.88 15.12 -12.96
C ASP A 382 -28.64 14.74 -12.12
N LEU A 383 -28.73 13.68 -11.31
CA LEU A 383 -27.59 13.18 -10.51
C LEU A 383 -26.46 12.57 -11.36
N LEU A 384 -26.78 12.01 -12.53
CA LEU A 384 -25.77 11.55 -13.49
C LEU A 384 -25.02 12.72 -14.15
N LEU A 385 -25.63 13.91 -14.20
CA LEU A 385 -25.10 15.12 -14.79
C LEU A 385 -24.56 16.11 -13.75
N ASP A 386 -24.43 15.70 -12.47
CA ASP A 386 -23.98 16.56 -11.38
C ASP A 386 -22.53 17.04 -11.56
N ASP A 387 -22.28 18.32 -11.24
CA ASP A 387 -20.95 18.94 -11.35
C ASP A 387 -19.86 18.20 -10.55
N PHE A 388 -20.23 17.53 -9.45
CA PHE A 388 -19.29 16.86 -8.56
C PHE A 388 -19.13 15.38 -8.95
N PRO A 389 -17.91 14.91 -9.30
CA PRO A 389 -17.71 13.54 -9.77
C PRO A 389 -18.08 12.45 -8.76
N ILE A 390 -18.03 12.76 -7.45
CA ILE A 390 -18.43 11.83 -6.39
C ILE A 390 -19.95 11.53 -6.42
N VAL A 391 -20.77 12.51 -6.82
CA VAL A 391 -22.22 12.33 -6.99
C VAL A 391 -22.49 11.46 -8.21
N ARG A 392 -21.86 11.79 -9.35
CA ARG A 392 -22.00 11.00 -10.59
C ARG A 392 -21.57 9.54 -10.40
N SER A 393 -20.46 9.31 -9.69
CA SER A 393 -20.01 7.96 -9.33
C SER A 393 -21.04 7.20 -8.49
N ALA A 394 -21.66 7.86 -7.51
CA ALA A 394 -22.72 7.28 -6.69
C ALA A 394 -23.99 6.98 -7.52
N ALA A 395 -24.38 7.91 -8.39
CA ALA A 395 -25.53 7.80 -9.27
C ALA A 395 -25.39 6.62 -10.25
N ILE A 396 -24.25 6.47 -10.92
CA ILE A 396 -24.00 5.35 -11.87
C ILE A 396 -24.18 4.00 -11.17
N ILE A 397 -23.52 3.80 -10.02
CA ILE A 397 -23.57 2.51 -9.31
C ILE A 397 -24.98 2.25 -8.79
N GLY A 398 -25.60 3.25 -8.14
CA GLY A 398 -26.95 3.09 -7.58
C GLY A 398 -28.00 2.85 -8.66
N LEU A 399 -27.94 3.57 -9.79
CA LEU A 399 -28.85 3.35 -10.92
C LEU A 399 -28.66 1.97 -11.53
N CYS A 400 -27.42 1.51 -11.72
CA CYS A 400 -27.18 0.15 -12.23
C CYS A 400 -27.73 -0.93 -11.28
N ILE A 401 -27.63 -0.73 -9.96
CA ILE A 401 -28.26 -1.63 -8.98
C ILE A 401 -29.80 -1.54 -9.11
N ALA A 402 -30.37 -0.34 -9.14
CA ALA A 402 -31.81 -0.13 -9.25
C ALA A 402 -32.39 -0.77 -10.52
N MET A 403 -31.75 -0.58 -11.68
CA MET A 403 -32.10 -1.23 -12.94
C MET A 403 -31.96 -2.75 -12.88
N SER A 404 -30.94 -3.28 -12.20
CA SER A 404 -30.78 -4.74 -12.06
C SER A 404 -31.91 -5.38 -11.25
N ILE A 405 -32.47 -4.66 -10.27
CA ILE A 405 -33.53 -5.16 -9.39
C ILE A 405 -34.92 -4.89 -10.00
N ASN A 406 -35.12 -3.72 -10.60
CA ASN A 406 -36.42 -3.20 -11.02
C ASN A 406 -36.50 -2.92 -12.53
N TRP A 407 -35.89 -3.77 -13.36
CA TRP A 407 -35.74 -3.53 -14.81
C TRP A 407 -37.04 -3.16 -15.52
N GLU A 408 -38.13 -3.83 -15.18
CA GLU A 408 -39.45 -3.66 -15.80
C GLU A 408 -40.11 -2.32 -15.47
N LEU A 409 -39.66 -1.62 -14.42
CA LEU A 409 -40.19 -0.30 -14.05
C LEU A 409 -39.72 0.81 -14.99
N PHE A 410 -38.62 0.61 -15.71
CA PHE A 410 -38.00 1.68 -16.50
C PHE A 410 -38.57 1.73 -17.93
N PRO A 411 -39.15 2.87 -18.35
CA PRO A 411 -39.55 3.08 -19.74
C PRO A 411 -38.34 3.01 -20.70
N GLU A 412 -38.55 2.51 -21.91
CA GLU A 412 -37.48 2.30 -22.89
C GLU A 412 -36.73 3.61 -23.22
N ASP A 413 -37.45 4.73 -23.33
CA ASP A 413 -36.85 6.04 -23.62
C ASP A 413 -35.95 6.55 -22.48
N MET A 414 -36.30 6.24 -21.23
CA MET A 414 -35.46 6.57 -20.07
C MET A 414 -34.22 5.70 -20.02
N LEU A 415 -34.33 4.39 -20.30
CA LEU A 415 -33.18 3.49 -20.43
C LEU A 415 -32.21 3.98 -21.51
N LYS A 416 -32.72 4.33 -22.70
CA LYS A 416 -31.91 4.91 -23.79
C LYS A 416 -31.20 6.18 -23.34
N THR A 417 -31.89 7.06 -22.62
CA THR A 417 -31.32 8.30 -22.09
C THR A 417 -30.18 8.03 -21.10
N TYR A 418 -30.39 7.16 -20.12
CA TYR A 418 -29.35 6.83 -19.13
C TYR A 418 -28.13 6.16 -19.76
N PHE A 419 -28.33 5.18 -20.64
CA PHE A 419 -27.21 4.53 -21.30
C PHE A 419 -26.46 5.48 -22.22
N LYS A 420 -27.15 6.41 -22.89
CA LYS A 420 -26.49 7.45 -23.69
C LYS A 420 -25.55 8.28 -22.82
N ILE A 421 -26.00 8.77 -21.67
CA ILE A 421 -25.18 9.55 -20.73
C ILE A 421 -24.01 8.71 -20.19
N ILE A 422 -24.30 7.51 -19.69
CA ILE A 422 -23.26 6.68 -19.05
C ILE A 422 -22.18 6.25 -20.06
N VAL A 423 -22.57 5.86 -21.27
CA VAL A 423 -21.65 5.31 -22.28
C VAL A 423 -20.90 6.42 -23.00
N ASN A 424 -21.58 7.50 -23.42
CA ASN A 424 -20.92 8.54 -24.22
C ASN A 424 -20.16 9.56 -23.36
N ASP A 425 -20.68 9.88 -22.17
CA ASP A 425 -20.14 10.97 -21.36
C ASP A 425 -19.35 10.41 -20.17
N LEU A 426 -19.98 9.58 -19.34
CA LEU A 426 -19.37 9.16 -18.06
C LEU A 426 -18.28 8.09 -18.21
N SER A 427 -18.28 7.31 -19.30
CA SER A 427 -17.19 6.36 -19.60
C SER A 427 -15.90 7.08 -20.01
N CYS A 428 -16.02 8.29 -20.54
CA CYS A 428 -14.91 9.13 -20.98
C CYS A 428 -14.68 10.33 -20.05
N ASP A 429 -15.17 10.26 -18.80
CA ASP A 429 -15.09 11.35 -17.85
C ASP A 429 -13.64 11.78 -17.57
N SER A 430 -13.30 13.00 -17.97
CA SER A 430 -11.96 13.56 -17.82
C SER A 430 -11.67 14.08 -16.40
N SER A 431 -12.72 14.35 -15.63
CA SER A 431 -12.61 14.95 -14.29
C SER A 431 -12.27 13.93 -13.21
N SER A 432 -12.64 12.65 -13.39
CA SER A 432 -12.47 11.64 -12.35
C SER A 432 -12.32 10.21 -12.87
N VAL A 433 -11.27 9.55 -12.38
CA VAL A 433 -11.04 8.11 -12.50
C VAL A 433 -12.16 7.30 -11.84
N ASP A 434 -12.70 7.77 -10.72
CA ASP A 434 -13.74 7.06 -9.97
C ASP A 434 -15.06 6.95 -10.74
N VAL A 435 -15.39 7.96 -11.56
CA VAL A 435 -16.58 7.94 -12.42
C VAL A 435 -16.44 6.86 -13.50
N ARG A 436 -15.31 6.84 -14.21
CA ARG A 436 -15.03 5.81 -15.23
C ARG A 436 -14.98 4.40 -14.63
N CYS A 437 -14.43 4.27 -13.42
CA CYS A 437 -14.49 3.01 -12.66
C CYS A 437 -15.93 2.61 -12.31
N ALA A 438 -16.76 3.58 -11.92
CA ALA A 438 -18.16 3.35 -11.57
C ALA A 438 -18.95 2.81 -12.77
N VAL A 439 -18.65 3.25 -13.99
CA VAL A 439 -19.26 2.70 -15.22
C VAL A 439 -19.00 1.20 -15.34
N ALA A 440 -17.73 0.77 -15.32
CA ALA A 440 -17.39 -0.65 -15.44
C ALA A 440 -17.99 -1.49 -14.30
N LYS A 441 -17.98 -0.96 -13.07
CA LYS A 441 -18.57 -1.62 -11.88
C LYS A 441 -20.10 -1.72 -11.99
N GLY A 442 -20.77 -0.67 -12.45
CA GLY A 442 -22.23 -0.65 -12.62
C GLY A 442 -22.69 -1.63 -13.69
N PHE A 443 -22.04 -1.64 -14.85
CA PHE A 443 -22.33 -2.60 -15.92
C PHE A 443 -22.13 -4.06 -15.47
N LYS A 444 -21.15 -4.32 -14.60
CA LYS A 444 -20.96 -5.65 -14.01
C LYS A 444 -22.16 -6.08 -13.16
N VAL A 445 -22.82 -5.16 -12.47
CA VAL A 445 -24.03 -5.44 -11.67
C VAL A 445 -25.24 -5.70 -12.58
N LEU A 446 -25.40 -4.96 -13.68
CA LEU A 446 -26.53 -5.17 -14.59
C LEU A 446 -26.56 -6.61 -15.13
N LEU A 447 -25.40 -7.21 -15.37
CA LEU A 447 -25.25 -8.61 -15.81
C LEU A 447 -25.80 -9.66 -14.83
N GLU A 448 -26.17 -9.27 -13.59
CA GLU A 448 -26.85 -10.17 -12.65
C GLU A 448 -28.34 -10.39 -13.04
N ASN A 449 -28.94 -9.49 -13.81
CA ASN A 449 -30.32 -9.64 -14.28
C ASN A 449 -30.35 -10.12 -15.75
N PRO A 450 -30.90 -11.31 -16.04
CA PRO A 450 -31.01 -11.86 -17.39
C PRO A 450 -31.74 -10.97 -18.40
N LEU A 451 -32.71 -10.15 -17.97
CA LEU A 451 -33.48 -9.26 -18.83
C LEU A 451 -32.63 -8.13 -19.43
N THR A 452 -31.50 -7.80 -18.81
CA THR A 452 -30.58 -6.75 -19.30
C THR A 452 -29.69 -7.25 -20.44
N ILE A 453 -29.49 -8.57 -20.56
CA ILE A 453 -28.47 -9.18 -21.43
C ILE A 453 -28.63 -8.81 -22.91
N PRO A 454 -29.84 -8.80 -23.51
CA PRO A 454 -30.02 -8.40 -24.91
C PRO A 454 -29.51 -6.98 -25.18
N THR A 455 -29.80 -6.05 -24.27
CA THR A 455 -29.35 -4.65 -24.34
C THR A 455 -27.85 -4.53 -24.12
N LEU A 456 -27.32 -5.20 -23.10
CA LEU A 456 -25.88 -5.14 -22.76
C LEU A 456 -24.99 -5.75 -23.86
N ARG A 457 -25.47 -6.76 -24.59
CA ARG A 457 -24.74 -7.31 -25.75
C ARG A 457 -24.41 -6.24 -26.79
N ILE A 458 -25.30 -5.25 -26.97
CA ILE A 458 -25.12 -4.14 -27.92
C ILE A 458 -24.22 -3.04 -27.31
N ILE A 459 -24.38 -2.77 -26.01
CA ILE A 459 -23.71 -1.64 -25.36
C ILE A 459 -22.26 -1.95 -24.98
N LEU A 460 -21.96 -3.14 -24.46
CA LEU A 460 -20.64 -3.47 -23.91
C LEU A 460 -19.46 -3.24 -24.89
N PRO A 461 -19.55 -3.56 -26.19
CA PRO A 461 -18.48 -3.25 -27.15
C PRO A 461 -18.13 -1.75 -27.20
N ARG A 462 -19.10 -0.86 -26.95
CA ARG A 462 -18.87 0.60 -26.92
C ARG A 462 -18.04 1.05 -25.71
N LEU A 463 -17.92 0.22 -24.68
CA LEU A 463 -17.10 0.48 -23.50
C LEU A 463 -15.66 -0.04 -23.64
N LYS A 464 -15.28 -0.62 -24.79
CA LYS A 464 -13.90 -1.06 -25.10
C LYS A 464 -12.81 -0.02 -24.74
N PRO A 465 -13.00 1.30 -24.90
CA PRO A 465 -11.98 2.28 -24.50
C PRO A 465 -11.53 2.17 -23.03
N LEU A 466 -12.41 1.73 -22.12
CA LEU A 466 -12.06 1.52 -20.70
C LEU A 466 -11.02 0.42 -20.50
N PHE A 467 -10.87 -0.52 -21.44
CA PHE A 467 -9.80 -1.51 -21.42
C PHE A 467 -8.43 -0.88 -21.67
N HIS A 468 -8.39 0.19 -22.48
CA HIS A 468 -7.18 0.91 -22.84
C HIS A 468 -6.96 2.18 -22.02
N ASP A 469 -7.69 2.33 -20.90
CA ASP A 469 -7.62 3.51 -20.05
C ASP A 469 -6.21 3.78 -19.54
N ILE A 470 -5.83 5.05 -19.41
CA ILE A 470 -4.55 5.45 -18.80
C ILE A 470 -4.45 5.03 -17.32
N SER A 471 -5.59 4.83 -16.64
CA SER A 471 -5.64 4.60 -15.21
C SER A 471 -5.85 3.12 -14.86
N ASP A 472 -4.93 2.56 -14.08
CA ASP A 472 -4.97 1.14 -13.67
C ASP A 472 -6.29 0.72 -13.00
N PRO A 473 -6.89 1.50 -12.06
CA PRO A 473 -8.18 1.15 -11.45
C PRO A 473 -9.32 0.94 -12.45
N VAL A 474 -9.35 1.72 -13.55
CA VAL A 474 -10.39 1.59 -14.58
C VAL A 474 -10.18 0.29 -15.36
N ARG A 475 -8.94 0.01 -15.78
CA ARG A 475 -8.61 -1.23 -16.49
C ARG A 475 -8.88 -2.47 -15.65
N ILE A 476 -8.57 -2.42 -14.34
CA ILE A 476 -8.92 -3.49 -13.39
C ILE A 476 -10.44 -3.68 -13.35
N ALA A 477 -11.21 -2.59 -13.18
CA ALA A 477 -12.67 -2.67 -13.13
C ALA A 477 -13.26 -3.24 -14.43
N PHE A 478 -12.72 -2.85 -15.58
CA PHE A 478 -13.16 -3.37 -16.88
C PHE A 478 -12.78 -4.84 -17.08
N CYS A 479 -11.59 -5.28 -16.67
CA CYS A 479 -11.24 -6.70 -16.70
C CYS A 479 -12.14 -7.54 -15.78
N GLN A 480 -12.56 -7.00 -14.62
CA GLN A 480 -13.54 -7.66 -13.76
C GLN A 480 -14.92 -7.78 -14.40
N LEU A 481 -15.32 -6.80 -15.22
CA LEU A 481 -16.52 -6.86 -16.05
C LEU A 481 -16.39 -7.98 -17.10
N LEU A 482 -15.28 -8.05 -17.84
CA LEU A 482 -15.04 -9.12 -18.83
C LEU A 482 -15.05 -10.53 -18.19
N LEU A 483 -14.47 -10.67 -16.99
CA LEU A 483 -14.52 -11.94 -16.23
C LEU A 483 -15.95 -12.31 -15.81
N ARG A 484 -16.84 -11.34 -15.59
CA ARG A 484 -18.27 -11.60 -15.35
C ARG A 484 -18.98 -11.99 -16.65
N VAL A 485 -18.67 -11.33 -17.77
CA VAL A 485 -19.15 -11.67 -19.11
C VAL A 485 -18.79 -13.10 -19.49
N LYS A 486 -17.55 -13.55 -19.20
CA LYS A 486 -17.12 -14.94 -19.44
C LYS A 486 -18.04 -16.01 -18.81
N LYS A 487 -18.80 -15.67 -17.76
CA LYS A 487 -19.75 -16.58 -17.09
C LYS A 487 -21.16 -16.56 -17.70
N ILE A 488 -21.39 -15.80 -18.77
CA ILE A 488 -22.72 -15.58 -19.37
C ILE A 488 -22.70 -16.18 -20.77
N CYS A 489 -23.64 -17.08 -21.06
CA CYS A 489 -23.65 -17.82 -22.32
C CYS A 489 -24.01 -16.94 -23.54
N GLY A 490 -24.70 -15.81 -23.34
CA GLY A 490 -25.21 -14.95 -24.42
C GLY A 490 -24.28 -13.85 -24.92
N ILE A 491 -23.09 -13.67 -24.31
CA ILE A 491 -22.15 -12.60 -24.68
C ILE A 491 -20.73 -13.17 -24.67
N LYS A 492 -20.01 -13.04 -25.78
CA LYS A 492 -18.61 -13.45 -25.87
C LYS A 492 -17.70 -12.27 -25.54
N TYR A 493 -16.78 -12.46 -24.59
CA TYR A 493 -15.86 -11.39 -24.20
C TYR A 493 -14.97 -10.91 -25.35
N TYR A 494 -14.67 -11.79 -26.32
CA TYR A 494 -13.85 -11.46 -27.47
C TYR A 494 -14.60 -10.67 -28.56
N GLU A 495 -15.93 -10.57 -28.48
CA GLU A 495 -16.74 -9.63 -29.28
C GLU A 495 -16.71 -8.22 -28.68
N ILE A 496 -16.35 -8.08 -27.39
CA ILE A 496 -16.16 -6.80 -26.71
C ILE A 496 -14.72 -6.31 -26.91
N VAL A 497 -13.75 -7.16 -26.60
CA VAL A 497 -12.30 -6.88 -26.77
C VAL A 497 -11.67 -8.01 -27.59
N PRO A 498 -11.25 -7.75 -28.84
CA PRO A 498 -10.61 -8.76 -29.70
C PRO A 498 -9.36 -9.38 -29.07
N LEU A 499 -9.01 -10.60 -29.49
CA LEU A 499 -7.88 -11.35 -28.92
C LEU A 499 -6.55 -10.60 -29.01
N ASP A 500 -6.26 -9.94 -30.13
CA ASP A 500 -4.99 -9.21 -30.33
C ASP A 500 -4.81 -8.09 -29.30
N HIS A 501 -5.90 -7.39 -28.96
CA HIS A 501 -5.89 -6.36 -27.91
C HIS A 501 -5.66 -6.99 -26.52
N LEU A 502 -6.21 -8.18 -26.26
CA LEU A 502 -5.98 -8.90 -25.01
C LEU A 502 -4.53 -9.36 -24.88
N LEU A 503 -3.93 -9.90 -25.95
CA LEU A 503 -2.55 -10.37 -25.97
C LEU A 503 -1.57 -9.20 -25.78
N ALA A 504 -1.69 -8.14 -26.58
CA ALA A 504 -0.84 -6.96 -26.45
C ALA A 504 -0.92 -6.34 -25.04
N ARG A 505 -2.14 -6.19 -24.49
CA ARG A 505 -2.30 -5.66 -23.13
C ARG A 505 -1.79 -6.58 -22.04
N MET A 506 -1.84 -7.89 -22.25
CA MET A 506 -1.30 -8.88 -21.31
C MET A 506 0.23 -8.80 -21.23
N GLU A 507 0.91 -8.50 -22.34
CA GLU A 507 2.36 -8.26 -22.35
C GLU A 507 2.71 -6.92 -21.67
N GLU A 508 2.05 -5.83 -22.07
CA GLU A 508 2.41 -4.48 -21.63
C GLU A 508 2.05 -4.17 -20.17
N ASP A 509 0.92 -4.71 -19.68
CA ASP A 509 0.32 -4.27 -18.42
C ASP A 509 0.30 -5.38 -17.34
N PRO A 510 1.30 -5.40 -16.42
CA PRO A 510 1.37 -6.41 -15.37
C PRO A 510 0.21 -6.34 -14.37
N VAL A 511 -0.51 -5.22 -14.28
CA VAL A 511 -1.60 -5.04 -13.32
C VAL A 511 -2.83 -5.86 -13.70
N VAL A 512 -3.11 -5.97 -15.00
CA VAL A 512 -4.27 -6.73 -15.53
C VAL A 512 -3.89 -8.06 -16.18
N ALA A 513 -2.62 -8.32 -16.43
CA ALA A 513 -2.12 -9.55 -17.07
C ALA A 513 -2.75 -10.82 -16.47
N LYS A 514 -2.74 -10.98 -15.14
CA LYS A 514 -3.34 -12.15 -14.47
C LYS A 514 -4.85 -12.28 -14.72
N ALA A 515 -5.57 -11.16 -14.79
CA ALA A 515 -7.00 -11.18 -15.09
C ALA A 515 -7.27 -11.58 -16.55
N ILE A 516 -6.43 -11.12 -17.49
CA ILE A 516 -6.50 -11.50 -18.91
C ILE A 516 -6.17 -12.99 -19.08
N VAL A 517 -5.11 -13.51 -18.45
CA VAL A 517 -4.81 -14.95 -18.46
C VAL A 517 -6.00 -15.76 -17.92
N ASN A 518 -6.61 -15.31 -16.82
CA ASN A 518 -7.83 -15.95 -16.30
C ASN A 518 -9.01 -15.86 -17.29
N LEU A 519 -9.10 -14.80 -18.09
CA LEU A 519 -10.12 -14.67 -19.13
C LEU A 519 -9.91 -15.71 -20.24
N ILE A 520 -8.70 -15.88 -20.75
CA ILE A 520 -8.43 -16.65 -21.97
C ILE A 520 -7.96 -18.11 -21.75
N HIS A 521 -7.52 -18.51 -20.55
CA HIS A 521 -6.88 -19.81 -20.35
C HIS A 521 -7.69 -21.03 -20.81
N ASN A 522 -9.03 -21.02 -20.68
CA ASN A 522 -9.88 -22.12 -21.12
C ASN A 522 -9.84 -22.34 -22.63
N SER A 523 -9.46 -21.32 -23.41
CA SER A 523 -9.28 -21.43 -24.84
C SER A 523 -7.99 -22.17 -25.20
N TYR A 524 -6.98 -22.19 -24.34
CA TYR A 524 -5.69 -22.86 -24.57
C TYR A 524 -5.57 -24.19 -23.82
N PHE A 525 -6.14 -24.28 -22.61
CA PHE A 525 -6.16 -25.47 -21.75
C PHE A 525 -7.60 -25.89 -21.39
N PRO A 526 -8.44 -26.26 -22.37
CA PRO A 526 -9.75 -26.84 -22.10
C PRO A 526 -9.62 -28.19 -21.38
N LYS A 527 -10.44 -28.42 -20.35
CA LYS A 527 -10.34 -29.58 -19.45
C LYS A 527 -10.55 -30.95 -20.11
N ASN A 528 -11.25 -30.99 -21.24
CA ASN A 528 -11.65 -32.24 -21.90
C ASN A 528 -10.77 -32.60 -23.11
N GLU A 529 -9.74 -31.80 -23.41
CA GLU A 529 -8.84 -32.03 -24.56
C GLU A 529 -7.53 -32.66 -24.12
N SER A 530 -6.82 -33.26 -25.08
CA SER A 530 -5.51 -33.85 -24.85
C SER A 530 -4.39 -32.80 -24.79
N ALA A 531 -3.23 -33.21 -24.27
CA ALA A 531 -2.06 -32.34 -24.19
C ALA A 531 -1.50 -31.98 -25.59
N GLU A 532 -1.73 -32.80 -26.61
CA GLU A 532 -1.38 -32.52 -28.00
C GLU A 532 -2.20 -31.34 -28.55
N MET A 533 -3.50 -31.28 -28.25
CA MET A 533 -4.36 -30.15 -28.63
C MET A 533 -3.97 -28.86 -27.90
N TRP A 534 -3.61 -28.95 -26.61
CA TRP A 534 -3.06 -27.80 -25.86
C TRP A 534 -1.78 -27.28 -26.50
N LEU A 535 -0.89 -28.18 -26.91
CA LEU A 535 0.38 -27.85 -27.57
C LEU A 535 0.14 -27.06 -28.86
N GLY A 536 -0.74 -27.54 -29.75
CA GLY A 536 -1.08 -26.84 -30.99
C GLY A 536 -1.59 -25.41 -30.74
N ARG A 537 -2.52 -25.22 -29.81
CA ARG A 537 -3.06 -23.89 -29.46
C ARG A 537 -1.99 -22.96 -28.87
N CYS A 538 -1.07 -23.51 -28.08
CA CYS A 538 0.02 -22.77 -27.48
C CYS A 538 1.08 -22.35 -28.51
N VAL A 539 1.35 -23.20 -29.52
CA VAL A 539 2.22 -22.84 -30.66
C VAL A 539 1.65 -21.65 -31.41
N GLU A 540 0.35 -21.65 -31.71
CA GLU A 540 -0.28 -20.53 -32.40
C GLU A 540 -0.16 -19.21 -31.60
N MET A 541 -0.31 -19.25 -30.28
CA MET A 541 -0.07 -18.06 -29.44
C MET A 541 1.40 -17.60 -29.50
N ILE A 542 2.35 -18.53 -29.49
CA ILE A 542 3.79 -18.20 -29.58
C ILE A 542 4.10 -17.53 -30.92
N LYS A 543 3.50 -18.01 -32.02
CA LYS A 543 3.66 -17.43 -33.37
C LYS A 543 3.02 -16.05 -33.48
N VAL A 544 1.84 -15.85 -32.89
CA VAL A 544 1.11 -14.57 -32.94
C VAL A 544 1.81 -13.51 -32.10
N ASP A 545 2.17 -13.84 -30.85
CA ASP A 545 2.77 -12.90 -29.91
C ASP A 545 3.67 -13.63 -28.90
N ARG A 546 4.97 -13.54 -29.15
CA ARG A 546 6.00 -14.17 -28.33
C ARG A 546 6.03 -13.59 -26.91
N GLY A 547 5.86 -12.28 -26.76
CA GLY A 547 5.93 -11.60 -25.46
C GLY A 547 4.73 -11.94 -24.59
N ALA A 548 3.52 -11.83 -25.15
CA ALA A 548 2.29 -12.24 -24.49
C ALA A 548 2.32 -13.73 -24.07
N SER A 549 2.85 -14.62 -24.93
CA SER A 549 2.96 -16.05 -24.60
C SER A 549 3.74 -16.30 -23.30
N ARG A 550 4.84 -15.57 -23.07
CA ARG A 550 5.66 -15.70 -21.86
C ARG A 550 4.88 -15.31 -20.61
N VAL A 551 4.12 -14.21 -20.67
CA VAL A 551 3.25 -13.76 -19.57
C VAL A 551 2.12 -14.75 -19.32
N PHE A 552 1.54 -15.32 -20.37
CA PHE A 552 0.51 -16.36 -20.25
C PHE A 552 1.05 -17.58 -19.49
N PHE A 553 2.22 -18.11 -19.89
CA PHE A 553 2.86 -19.26 -19.23
C PHE A 553 3.32 -18.97 -17.80
N GLN A 554 3.56 -17.70 -17.46
CA GLN A 554 3.89 -17.29 -16.09
C GLN A 554 2.70 -17.50 -15.14
N TYR A 555 1.47 -17.15 -15.57
CA TYR A 555 0.31 -17.15 -14.69
C TYR A 555 -0.60 -18.39 -14.83
N VAL A 556 -0.60 -19.05 -15.98
CA VAL A 556 -1.51 -20.17 -16.26
C VAL A 556 -1.38 -21.36 -15.30
N PRO A 557 -0.20 -21.72 -14.72
CA PRO A 557 -0.11 -22.88 -13.83
C PRO A 557 -1.00 -22.78 -12.59
N ASN A 558 -1.25 -21.57 -12.11
CA ASN A 558 -2.14 -21.32 -10.97
C ASN A 558 -3.63 -21.54 -11.31
N LEU A 559 -3.98 -21.61 -12.59
CA LEU A 559 -5.37 -21.77 -13.07
C LEU A 559 -5.67 -23.21 -13.49
N ILE A 560 -4.71 -23.86 -14.17
CA ILE A 560 -4.89 -25.25 -14.67
C ILE A 560 -4.47 -26.31 -13.66
N GLY A 561 -3.68 -25.92 -12.65
CA GLY A 561 -3.19 -26.81 -11.60
C GLY A 561 -1.89 -27.55 -11.97
N LEU A 562 -1.29 -28.16 -10.94
CA LEU A 562 0.06 -28.74 -11.02
C LEU A 562 0.14 -29.94 -11.99
N ASN A 563 -0.88 -30.80 -12.01
CA ASN A 563 -0.88 -32.01 -12.84
C ASN A 563 -0.94 -31.68 -14.34
N ALA A 564 -1.83 -30.78 -14.75
CA ALA A 564 -1.92 -30.33 -16.14
C ALA A 564 -0.64 -29.59 -16.56
N THR A 565 -0.09 -28.77 -15.65
CA THR A 565 1.20 -28.09 -15.86
C THR A 565 2.33 -29.10 -16.10
N ALA A 566 2.44 -30.13 -15.25
CA ALA A 566 3.44 -31.18 -15.39
C ALA A 566 3.28 -31.97 -16.70
N GLN A 567 2.05 -32.34 -17.05
CA GLN A 567 1.74 -33.06 -18.29
C GLN A 567 2.13 -32.25 -19.53
N PHE A 568 1.79 -30.96 -19.56
CA PHE A 568 2.13 -30.07 -20.66
C PHE A 568 3.66 -29.91 -20.81
N MET A 569 4.38 -29.59 -19.73
CA MET A 569 5.84 -29.48 -19.74
C MET A 569 6.53 -30.75 -20.27
N ILE A 570 6.06 -31.92 -19.85
CA ILE A 570 6.58 -33.21 -20.32
C ILE A 570 6.28 -33.41 -21.80
N GLN A 571 5.07 -33.10 -22.26
CA GLN A 571 4.68 -33.31 -23.65
C GLN A 571 5.41 -32.39 -24.62
N VAL A 572 5.62 -31.13 -24.24
CA VAL A 572 6.43 -30.18 -25.03
C VAL A 572 7.82 -30.77 -25.32
N VAL A 573 8.55 -31.14 -24.27
CA VAL A 573 9.93 -31.63 -24.43
C VAL A 573 9.97 -32.99 -25.13
N LYS A 574 8.97 -33.86 -24.87
CA LYS A 574 8.84 -35.15 -25.55
C LYS A 574 8.59 -34.98 -27.06
N ALA A 575 7.71 -34.07 -27.46
CA ALA A 575 7.39 -33.81 -28.87
C ALA A 575 8.62 -33.30 -29.63
N ILE A 576 9.35 -32.35 -29.06
CA ILE A 576 10.60 -31.81 -29.64
C ILE A 576 11.66 -32.93 -29.75
N HIS A 577 11.82 -33.75 -28.71
CA HIS A 577 12.76 -34.88 -28.74
C HIS A 577 12.41 -35.93 -29.79
N PHE A 578 11.12 -36.28 -29.92
CA PHE A 578 10.65 -37.22 -30.92
C PHE A 578 10.97 -36.73 -32.35
N TYR A 579 10.65 -35.46 -32.64
CA TYR A 579 10.98 -34.81 -33.91
C TYR A 579 12.49 -34.84 -34.21
N VAL A 580 13.33 -34.45 -33.24
CA VAL A 580 14.80 -34.48 -33.39
C VAL A 580 15.31 -35.91 -33.64
N LYS A 581 14.80 -36.88 -32.89
CA LYS A 581 15.21 -38.29 -33.03
C LYS A 581 14.87 -38.84 -34.41
N ASN A 582 13.71 -38.50 -34.96
CA ASN A 582 13.30 -38.89 -36.31
C ASN A 582 14.24 -38.26 -37.35
N LYS A 583 14.53 -36.95 -37.28
CA LYS A 583 15.50 -36.31 -38.20
C LYS A 583 16.90 -36.92 -38.16
N VAL A 584 17.37 -37.31 -36.99
CA VAL A 584 18.68 -37.98 -36.83
C VAL A 584 18.64 -39.42 -37.37
N MET A 585 17.53 -40.14 -37.23
CA MET A 585 17.32 -41.47 -37.80
C MET A 585 17.25 -41.42 -39.33
N PHE A 586 16.50 -40.48 -39.92
CA PHE A 586 16.40 -40.29 -41.37
C PHE A 586 17.76 -39.95 -42.01
N LYS A 587 18.58 -39.12 -41.37
CA LYS A 587 19.97 -38.84 -41.82
C LYS A 587 20.92 -40.06 -41.75
N LYS A 588 20.58 -41.10 -40.98
CA LYS A 588 21.38 -42.33 -40.88
C LYS A 588 20.92 -43.41 -41.86
N THR A 589 19.63 -43.48 -42.19
CA THR A 589 19.08 -44.44 -43.16
C THR A 589 19.41 -44.11 -44.62
N ASP A 590 19.67 -42.86 -44.97
CA ASP A 590 20.21 -42.50 -46.31
C ASP A 590 21.61 -43.11 -46.60
N ASN A 591 22.32 -43.58 -45.56
CA ASN A 591 23.64 -44.22 -45.69
C ASN A 591 23.63 -45.74 -45.51
N GLN A 592 22.50 -46.37 -45.21
CA GLN A 592 22.40 -47.83 -45.12
C GLN A 592 21.05 -48.34 -45.64
N SER A 593 21.07 -48.76 -46.90
CA SER A 593 20.07 -49.66 -47.47
C SER A 593 20.12 -51.02 -46.77
N ASN A 594 19.27 -51.22 -45.76
CA ASN A 594 18.67 -52.53 -45.56
C ASN A 594 17.41 -52.47 -44.68
N LYS A 595 16.30 -52.87 -45.29
CA LYS A 595 15.00 -53.12 -44.67
C LYS A 595 15.12 -54.15 -43.56
N LYS A 596 14.53 -53.87 -42.39
CA LYS A 596 13.74 -54.85 -41.65
C LYS A 596 12.78 -54.20 -40.64
N ASN A 597 11.53 -54.61 -40.80
CA ASN A 597 10.31 -54.35 -40.03
C ASN A 597 10.50 -54.03 -38.54
N VAL A 598 9.94 -52.89 -38.12
CA VAL A 598 9.37 -52.70 -36.79
C VAL A 598 8.00 -52.02 -36.97
N ASN A 599 6.95 -52.67 -36.46
CA ASN A 599 5.62 -52.12 -36.35
C ASN A 599 5.62 -50.90 -35.42
N SER A 600 5.26 -49.71 -35.91
CA SER A 600 4.69 -48.62 -35.09
C SER A 600 4.39 -47.38 -35.94
N ILE A 601 3.09 -47.01 -36.03
CA ILE A 601 2.54 -45.71 -36.48
C ILE A 601 2.89 -45.35 -37.94
N SER A 602 1.87 -45.12 -38.77
CA SER A 602 2.01 -44.72 -40.18
C SER A 602 2.91 -43.48 -40.32
N GLU A 603 3.83 -43.48 -41.29
CA GLU A 603 4.64 -42.30 -41.66
C GLU A 603 3.75 -41.07 -41.95
N GLU A 604 2.56 -41.30 -42.51
CA GLU A 604 1.55 -40.29 -42.81
C GLU A 604 0.95 -39.62 -41.55
N ASP A 605 0.78 -40.33 -40.43
CA ASP A 605 0.21 -39.75 -39.20
C ASP A 605 1.22 -38.88 -38.42
N ILE A 606 2.52 -39.13 -38.64
CA ILE A 606 3.63 -38.40 -38.01
C ILE A 606 3.97 -37.15 -38.83
N GLU A 607 3.97 -37.23 -40.16
CA GLU A 607 4.15 -36.06 -41.04
C GLU A 607 3.03 -35.02 -40.85
N VAL A 608 1.78 -35.47 -40.69
CA VAL A 608 0.63 -34.57 -40.43
C VAL A 608 0.75 -33.88 -39.07
N MET A 609 1.28 -34.54 -38.04
CA MET A 609 1.60 -33.91 -36.75
C MET A 609 2.83 -32.98 -36.80
N GLU A 610 3.83 -33.30 -37.63
CA GLU A 610 5.03 -32.49 -37.82
C GLU A 610 4.75 -31.18 -38.58
N GLU A 611 3.85 -31.20 -39.58
CA GLU A 611 3.37 -30.00 -40.27
C GLU A 611 2.48 -29.13 -39.37
N ALA A 612 1.61 -29.72 -38.55
CA ALA A 612 0.65 -28.98 -37.73
C ALA A 612 1.26 -28.16 -36.57
N ILE A 613 2.45 -28.54 -36.06
CA ILE A 613 3.06 -27.93 -34.86
C ILE A 613 4.28 -27.04 -35.22
N SER A 614 4.67 -26.97 -36.50
CA SER A 614 5.83 -26.19 -36.99
C SER A 614 7.14 -26.40 -36.19
N LEU A 615 7.43 -27.63 -35.74
CA LEU A 615 8.65 -27.94 -34.96
C LEU A 615 9.96 -27.81 -35.76
N HIS A 616 9.87 -27.48 -37.05
CA HIS A 616 11.00 -27.09 -37.89
C HIS A 616 11.49 -25.67 -37.64
N ASP A 617 10.64 -24.80 -37.11
CA ASP A 617 10.96 -23.40 -36.82
C ASP A 617 11.72 -23.26 -35.48
N PRO A 618 12.99 -22.79 -35.49
CA PRO A 618 13.76 -22.57 -34.27
C PRO A 618 13.10 -21.61 -33.27
N GLU A 619 12.30 -20.64 -33.73
CA GLU A 619 11.63 -19.68 -32.85
C GLU A 619 10.50 -20.36 -32.07
N VAL A 620 9.71 -21.22 -32.73
CA VAL A 620 8.66 -22.02 -32.09
C VAL A 620 9.26 -22.97 -31.06
N VAL A 621 10.34 -23.68 -31.41
CA VAL A 621 11.01 -24.61 -30.48
C VAL A 621 11.56 -23.88 -29.26
N SER A 622 12.27 -22.76 -29.46
CA SER A 622 12.76 -21.91 -28.36
C SER A 622 11.59 -21.39 -27.53
N GLY A 623 10.49 -21.03 -28.20
CA GLY A 623 9.23 -20.61 -27.63
C GLY A 623 8.65 -21.58 -26.60
N LEU A 624 8.55 -22.84 -27.01
CA LEU A 624 8.01 -23.94 -26.23
C LEU A 624 8.93 -24.35 -25.07
N ILE A 625 10.24 -24.38 -25.30
CA ILE A 625 11.22 -24.67 -24.24
C ILE A 625 11.20 -23.58 -23.16
N ASP A 626 11.15 -22.31 -23.56
CA ASP A 626 11.01 -21.19 -22.64
C ASP A 626 9.67 -21.24 -21.89
N ALA A 627 8.57 -21.59 -22.56
CA ALA A 627 7.27 -21.79 -21.90
C ALA A 627 7.39 -22.83 -20.77
N THR A 628 8.08 -23.94 -21.03
CA THR A 628 8.37 -24.99 -20.04
C THR A 628 9.21 -24.46 -18.88
N ALA A 629 10.26 -23.67 -19.17
CA ALA A 629 11.10 -23.06 -18.14
C ALA A 629 10.31 -22.05 -17.28
N ILE A 630 9.48 -21.21 -17.89
CA ILE A 630 8.63 -20.24 -17.19
C ILE A 630 7.60 -20.94 -16.30
N MET A 631 6.92 -21.98 -16.81
CA MET A 631 5.95 -22.75 -16.04
C MET A 631 6.60 -23.50 -14.87
N TRP A 632 7.83 -24.00 -15.05
CA TRP A 632 8.62 -24.59 -13.98
C TRP A 632 8.89 -23.58 -12.87
N LEU A 633 9.45 -22.40 -13.22
CA LEU A 633 9.78 -21.36 -12.25
C LEU A 633 8.56 -20.82 -11.51
N SER A 634 7.43 -20.60 -12.21
CA SER A 634 6.20 -20.13 -11.59
C SER A 634 5.53 -21.18 -10.69
N SER A 635 5.82 -22.47 -10.91
CA SER A 635 5.30 -23.57 -10.11
C SER A 635 6.28 -24.06 -9.03
N LEU A 636 7.51 -23.53 -8.97
CA LEU A 636 8.60 -24.06 -8.14
C LEU A 636 8.21 -24.15 -6.66
N ALA A 637 7.66 -23.07 -6.11
CA ALA A 637 7.21 -23.04 -4.70
C ALA A 637 6.12 -24.08 -4.39
N ASN A 638 5.30 -24.47 -5.37
CA ASN A 638 4.33 -25.55 -5.21
C ASN A 638 4.96 -26.93 -5.41
N LEU A 639 5.89 -27.07 -6.36
CA LEU A 639 6.63 -28.32 -6.62
C LEU A 639 7.52 -28.73 -5.45
N GLU A 640 8.09 -27.77 -4.73
CA GLU A 640 8.97 -28.01 -3.55
C GLU A 640 8.19 -28.45 -2.30
N LYS A 641 6.87 -28.35 -2.29
CA LYS A 641 6.04 -28.82 -1.16
C LYS A 641 6.17 -30.34 -0.99
N PRO A 642 6.20 -30.86 0.25
CA PRO A 642 6.42 -32.28 0.51
C PRO A 642 5.37 -33.19 -0.15
N GLU A 643 4.12 -32.74 -0.21
CA GLU A 643 2.99 -33.40 -0.88
C GLU A 643 3.18 -33.59 -2.40
N ASN A 644 3.97 -32.74 -3.07
CA ASN A 644 4.17 -32.76 -4.51
C ASN A 644 5.49 -33.42 -4.96
N LYS A 645 6.26 -33.99 -4.02
CA LYS A 645 7.59 -34.57 -4.28
C LYS A 645 7.58 -35.65 -5.37
N ASN A 646 6.52 -36.45 -5.48
CA ASN A 646 6.39 -37.48 -6.50
C ASN A 646 6.20 -36.88 -7.91
N VAL A 647 5.43 -35.79 -8.01
CA VAL A 647 5.22 -35.05 -9.26
C VAL A 647 6.56 -34.43 -9.71
N LEU A 648 7.29 -33.78 -8.81
CA LEU A 648 8.61 -33.23 -9.09
C LEU A 648 9.59 -34.31 -9.59
N LYS A 649 9.68 -35.46 -8.90
CA LYS A 649 10.51 -36.59 -9.33
C LYS A 649 10.14 -37.08 -10.74
N MET A 650 8.85 -37.18 -11.04
CA MET A 650 8.36 -37.60 -12.35
C MET A 650 8.79 -36.62 -13.45
N ILE A 651 8.63 -35.30 -13.22
CA ILE A 651 9.00 -34.28 -14.21
C ILE A 651 10.51 -34.33 -14.44
N VAL A 652 11.32 -34.32 -13.38
CA VAL A 652 12.79 -34.39 -13.49
C VAL A 652 13.25 -35.64 -14.26
N ALA A 653 12.68 -36.81 -13.93
CA ALA A 653 13.03 -38.06 -14.60
C ALA A 653 12.69 -38.04 -16.10
N LYS A 654 11.51 -37.52 -16.47
CA LYS A 654 11.08 -37.46 -17.88
C LYS A 654 11.82 -36.38 -18.66
N LEU A 655 11.99 -35.18 -18.11
CA LEU A 655 12.68 -34.08 -18.81
C LEU A 655 14.17 -34.36 -18.99
N SER A 656 14.86 -34.86 -17.96
CA SER A 656 16.30 -35.16 -18.05
C SER A 656 16.62 -36.20 -19.13
N LYS A 657 15.73 -37.17 -19.34
CA LYS A 657 15.88 -38.20 -20.39
C LYS A 657 15.97 -37.60 -21.79
N TYR A 658 15.26 -36.50 -22.04
CA TYR A 658 15.17 -35.88 -23.36
C TYR A 658 16.14 -34.72 -23.52
N LEU A 659 16.30 -33.89 -22.49
CA LEU A 659 17.10 -32.67 -22.54
C LEU A 659 18.59 -32.91 -22.81
N GLY A 660 19.15 -34.05 -22.38
CA GLY A 660 20.55 -34.40 -22.69
C GLY A 660 20.82 -34.52 -24.19
N ASP A 661 19.93 -35.22 -24.91
CA ASP A 661 20.03 -35.37 -26.36
C ASP A 661 19.78 -34.03 -27.08
N LEU A 662 18.79 -33.26 -26.61
CA LEU A 662 18.45 -31.96 -27.17
C LEU A 662 19.58 -30.93 -27.00
N ALA A 663 20.26 -30.92 -25.85
CA ALA A 663 21.39 -30.04 -25.59
C ALA A 663 22.55 -30.31 -26.55
N LEU A 664 22.80 -31.59 -26.88
CA LEU A 664 23.82 -31.96 -27.86
C LEU A 664 23.42 -31.63 -29.30
N TYR A 665 22.16 -31.86 -29.67
CA TYR A 665 21.66 -31.61 -31.01
C TYR A 665 21.61 -30.12 -31.35
N TYR A 666 21.08 -29.29 -30.44
CA TYR A 666 20.86 -27.86 -30.69
C TYR A 666 22.06 -26.98 -30.34
N LYS A 667 23.19 -27.54 -29.88
CA LYS A 667 24.35 -26.77 -29.39
C LYS A 667 24.83 -25.64 -30.33
N ASP A 668 24.74 -25.84 -31.64
CA ASP A 668 25.20 -24.89 -32.67
C ASP A 668 24.05 -24.16 -33.39
N THR A 669 22.85 -24.16 -32.82
CA THR A 669 21.63 -23.56 -33.38
C THR A 669 21.09 -22.46 -32.46
N PRO A 670 20.29 -21.47 -32.90
CA PRO A 670 19.74 -20.43 -32.03
C PRO A 670 18.92 -20.95 -30.83
N VAL A 671 18.43 -22.20 -30.89
CA VAL A 671 17.65 -22.86 -29.83
C VAL A 671 18.50 -23.23 -28.59
N TRP A 672 19.83 -23.24 -28.71
CA TRP A 672 20.75 -23.68 -27.66
C TRP A 672 20.50 -22.97 -26.32
N GLN A 673 20.17 -21.68 -26.37
CA GLN A 673 19.95 -20.82 -25.21
C GLN A 673 18.81 -21.33 -24.33
N SER A 674 17.64 -21.53 -24.93
CA SER A 674 16.46 -22.06 -24.25
C SER A 674 16.69 -23.47 -23.71
N VAL A 675 17.32 -24.35 -24.50
CA VAL A 675 17.58 -25.74 -24.10
C VAL A 675 18.56 -25.80 -22.94
N TYR A 676 19.65 -25.04 -22.96
CA TYR A 676 20.64 -25.02 -21.88
C TYR A 676 20.01 -24.45 -20.61
N TYR A 677 19.24 -23.37 -20.73
CA TYR A 677 18.55 -22.76 -19.60
C TYR A 677 17.60 -23.74 -18.90
N LEU A 678 16.71 -24.41 -19.64
CA LEU A 678 15.82 -25.42 -19.06
C LEU A 678 16.59 -26.63 -18.51
N SER A 679 17.65 -27.07 -19.21
CA SER A 679 18.52 -28.16 -18.74
C SER A 679 19.22 -27.83 -17.42
N SER A 680 19.50 -26.54 -17.16
CA SER A 680 20.12 -26.09 -15.92
C SER A 680 19.26 -26.32 -14.67
N PHE A 681 17.96 -26.54 -14.83
CA PHE A 681 17.05 -26.85 -13.71
C PHE A 681 17.10 -28.32 -13.30
N MET A 682 17.69 -29.19 -14.13
CA MET A 682 17.88 -30.60 -13.81
C MET A 682 19.11 -30.78 -12.90
N PRO A 683 19.14 -31.81 -12.04
CA PRO A 683 20.35 -32.12 -11.27
C PRO A 683 21.54 -32.41 -12.20
N SER A 684 22.73 -31.91 -11.87
CA SER A 684 23.95 -32.06 -12.71
C SER A 684 24.31 -33.51 -13.06
N ARG A 685 23.96 -34.47 -12.19
CA ARG A 685 24.13 -35.91 -12.42
C ARG A 685 23.26 -36.45 -13.56
N SER A 686 22.17 -35.77 -13.90
CA SER A 686 21.20 -36.21 -14.91
C SER A 686 21.57 -35.73 -16.32
N ILE A 687 22.31 -34.61 -16.43
CA ILE A 687 22.84 -34.08 -17.69
C ILE A 687 24.31 -33.66 -17.49
N PRO A 688 25.25 -34.62 -17.35
CA PRO A 688 26.65 -34.32 -16.99
C PRO A 688 27.41 -33.47 -18.02
N SER A 689 27.02 -33.57 -19.29
CA SER A 689 27.69 -32.86 -20.40
C SER A 689 27.47 -31.34 -20.40
N LEU A 690 26.40 -30.84 -19.77
CA LEU A 690 26.00 -29.44 -19.88
C LEU A 690 27.08 -28.47 -19.38
N ALA A 691 27.65 -28.72 -18.19
CA ALA A 691 28.70 -27.85 -17.64
C ALA A 691 29.93 -27.79 -18.56
N SER A 692 30.33 -28.92 -19.13
CA SER A 692 31.47 -28.99 -20.07
C SER A 692 31.19 -28.21 -21.37
N LEU A 693 29.95 -28.27 -21.88
CA LEU A 693 29.51 -27.51 -23.05
C LEU A 693 29.49 -26.01 -22.76
N CYS A 694 29.04 -25.61 -21.56
CA CYS A 694 29.07 -24.21 -21.14
C CYS A 694 30.51 -23.67 -21.05
N PHE A 695 31.43 -24.40 -20.40
CA PHE A 695 32.83 -24.00 -20.33
C PHE A 695 33.52 -23.97 -21.69
N LEU A 696 33.22 -24.93 -22.58
CA LEU A 696 33.75 -24.92 -23.95
C LEU A 696 33.34 -23.64 -24.67
N ARG A 697 32.05 -23.28 -24.61
CA ARG A 697 31.52 -22.09 -25.28
C ARG A 697 32.05 -20.79 -24.67
N LEU A 698 32.14 -20.69 -23.34
CA LEU A 698 32.78 -19.55 -22.68
C LEU A 698 34.24 -19.38 -23.12
N LYS A 699 34.97 -20.48 -23.30
CA LYS A 699 36.36 -20.48 -23.77
C LYS A 699 36.50 -20.18 -25.27
N THR A 700 35.44 -20.24 -26.07
CA THR A 700 35.49 -19.84 -27.49
C THR A 700 35.07 -18.38 -27.72
N LEU A 701 34.50 -17.70 -26.72
CA LEU A 701 34.11 -16.29 -26.84
C LEU A 701 35.33 -15.37 -27.02
N ASP A 702 35.13 -14.35 -27.86
CA ASP A 702 36.06 -13.25 -28.05
C ASP A 702 35.99 -12.23 -26.90
N SER A 703 36.96 -11.31 -26.85
CA SER A 703 37.01 -10.24 -25.84
C SER A 703 35.90 -9.18 -26.00
N SER A 704 35.24 -9.13 -27.16
CA SER A 704 34.15 -8.20 -27.48
C SER A 704 32.77 -8.70 -27.06
N ALA A 705 32.63 -9.97 -26.67
CA ALA A 705 31.34 -10.60 -26.35
C ALA A 705 30.50 -9.79 -25.36
N SER A 706 29.20 -9.76 -25.64
CA SER A 706 28.18 -9.04 -24.89
C SER A 706 27.54 -9.96 -23.84
N PRO A 707 26.84 -9.40 -22.82
CA PRO A 707 26.10 -10.22 -21.86
C PRO A 707 25.12 -11.22 -22.50
N GLN A 708 24.52 -10.89 -23.66
CA GLN A 708 23.60 -11.79 -24.36
C GLN A 708 24.28 -13.11 -24.79
N ASP A 709 25.60 -13.09 -25.01
CA ASP A 709 26.36 -14.24 -25.50
C ASP A 709 26.71 -15.24 -24.38
N TYR A 710 26.87 -14.76 -23.14
CA TYR A 710 27.36 -15.59 -22.02
C TYR A 710 26.42 -15.70 -20.82
N MET A 711 25.42 -14.84 -20.64
CA MET A 711 24.64 -14.82 -19.39
C MET A 711 23.95 -16.14 -19.07
N ILE A 712 23.34 -16.77 -20.07
CA ILE A 712 22.70 -18.09 -19.91
C ILE A 712 23.73 -19.15 -19.50
N LEU A 713 24.95 -19.09 -20.05
CA LEU A 713 26.03 -20.01 -19.67
C LEU A 713 26.43 -19.84 -18.21
N LEU A 714 26.52 -18.58 -17.74
CA LEU A 714 26.85 -18.27 -16.35
C LEU A 714 25.76 -18.73 -15.39
N GLU A 715 24.50 -18.51 -15.74
CA GLU A 715 23.34 -19.01 -14.98
C GLU A 715 23.34 -20.54 -14.92
N CYS A 716 23.59 -21.22 -16.04
CA CYS A 716 23.68 -22.67 -16.10
C CYS A 716 24.75 -23.22 -15.14
N LEU A 717 25.95 -22.64 -15.18
CA LEU A 717 27.06 -23.05 -14.31
C LEU A 717 26.75 -22.77 -12.83
N CYS A 718 26.10 -21.65 -12.52
CA CYS A 718 25.68 -21.34 -11.15
C CYS A 718 24.61 -22.33 -10.63
N ASN A 719 23.63 -22.69 -11.46
CA ASN A 719 22.61 -23.68 -11.13
C ASN A 719 23.21 -25.08 -10.92
N TYR A 720 24.24 -25.44 -11.68
CA TYR A 720 24.94 -26.72 -11.56
C TYR A 720 26.00 -26.76 -10.44
N ASN A 721 26.14 -25.68 -9.67
CA ASN A 721 27.12 -25.51 -8.59
C ASN A 721 28.59 -25.53 -9.06
N GLU A 722 28.86 -25.14 -10.32
CA GLU A 722 30.21 -25.01 -10.90
C GLU A 722 30.78 -23.59 -10.73
N SER A 723 30.21 -22.81 -9.81
CA SER A 723 30.63 -21.43 -9.55
C SER A 723 32.08 -21.32 -9.08
N SER A 724 32.64 -22.33 -8.38
CA SER A 724 34.07 -22.35 -8.01
C SER A 724 34.96 -22.40 -9.24
N SER A 725 34.70 -23.36 -10.14
CA SER A 725 35.44 -23.56 -11.40
C SER A 725 35.34 -22.31 -12.29
N LEU A 726 34.18 -21.66 -12.31
CA LEU A 726 33.94 -20.41 -13.01
C LEU A 726 34.75 -19.24 -12.42
N LEU A 727 34.75 -19.07 -11.09
CA LEU A 727 35.52 -17.99 -10.43
C LEU A 727 37.02 -18.18 -10.59
N ILE A 728 37.53 -19.42 -10.58
CA ILE A 728 38.94 -19.72 -10.86
C ILE A 728 39.30 -19.29 -12.28
N LEU A 729 38.48 -19.65 -13.29
CA LEU A 729 38.69 -19.24 -14.67
C LEU A 729 38.70 -17.71 -14.83
N ILE A 730 37.77 -17.01 -14.18
CA ILE A 730 37.71 -15.54 -14.18
C ILE A 730 38.96 -14.95 -13.52
N LYS A 731 39.41 -15.53 -12.40
CA LYS A 731 40.61 -15.09 -11.68
C LYS A 731 41.86 -15.23 -12.57
N GLU A 732 42.05 -16.38 -13.21
CA GLU A 732 43.14 -16.62 -14.16
C GLU A 732 43.17 -15.57 -15.29
N TRP A 733 42.01 -15.27 -15.88
CA TRP A 733 41.92 -14.26 -16.94
C TRP A 733 42.13 -12.82 -16.44
N ILE A 734 41.77 -12.50 -15.19
CA ILE A 734 42.06 -11.18 -14.60
C ILE A 734 43.56 -11.02 -14.33
N GLU A 735 44.23 -12.06 -13.85
CA GLU A 735 45.69 -12.06 -13.61
C GLU A 735 46.48 -11.80 -14.92
N GLU A 736 46.00 -12.30 -16.07
CA GLU A 736 46.57 -11.96 -17.39
C GLU A 736 46.58 -10.45 -17.67
N GLY A 737 45.59 -9.71 -17.18
CA GLY A 737 45.44 -8.26 -17.39
C GLY A 737 46.49 -7.41 -16.67
N PHE A 738 47.23 -7.98 -15.72
CA PHE A 738 48.32 -7.31 -15.01
C PHE A 738 49.72 -7.59 -15.61
N LEU A 739 49.83 -8.52 -16.56
CA LEU A 739 51.11 -8.87 -17.18
C LEU A 739 51.60 -7.80 -18.18
N PRO A 740 52.89 -7.40 -18.17
CA PRO A 740 53.44 -6.48 -19.17
C PRO A 740 53.39 -7.09 -20.58
N SER A 741 53.04 -6.29 -21.59
CA SER A 741 52.93 -6.75 -23.00
C SER A 741 54.21 -7.41 -23.55
N ALA A 742 55.38 -7.13 -22.96
CA ALA A 742 56.68 -7.72 -23.30
C ALA A 742 56.98 -9.09 -22.64
N ASN A 743 56.20 -9.51 -21.63
CA ASN A 743 56.39 -10.77 -20.89
C ASN A 743 55.25 -11.77 -21.12
N LYS A 744 54.59 -11.73 -22.29
CA LYS A 744 53.73 -12.85 -22.70
C LYS A 744 54.62 -14.09 -22.88
N PRO A 745 54.35 -15.21 -22.19
CA PRO A 745 55.19 -16.40 -22.30
C PRO A 745 55.24 -16.86 -23.77
N PRO A 746 56.41 -17.20 -24.33
CA PRO A 746 56.47 -17.81 -25.65
C PRO A 746 55.66 -19.11 -25.61
N ALA A 747 54.72 -19.24 -26.55
CA ALA A 747 53.87 -20.41 -26.67
C ALA A 747 54.73 -21.68 -26.66
N LYS A 748 54.62 -22.48 -25.59
CA LYS A 748 55.28 -23.79 -25.51
C LYS A 748 54.71 -24.67 -26.61
N LYS A 749 55.47 -24.86 -27.70
CA LYS A 749 55.21 -25.86 -28.74
C LYS A 749 55.19 -27.24 -28.09
N ARG A 750 53.99 -27.77 -27.79
CA ARG A 750 53.79 -29.21 -27.62
C ARG A 750 53.76 -29.83 -29.02
N LYS A 751 54.70 -30.74 -29.27
CA LYS A 751 54.76 -31.56 -30.49
C LYS A 751 53.53 -32.47 -30.55
N SER A 752 52.62 -32.25 -31.50
CA SER A 752 51.75 -33.31 -32.04
C SER A 752 51.55 -33.11 -33.54
N LYS A 753 51.57 -34.24 -34.26
CA LYS A 753 51.59 -34.39 -35.72
C LYS A 753 50.41 -33.70 -36.43
N LYS A 754 50.77 -32.88 -37.43
CA LYS A 754 50.21 -32.73 -38.79
C LYS A 754 48.72 -33.13 -38.99
N ASN A 755 47.85 -32.13 -39.10
CA ASN A 755 47.14 -31.82 -40.34
C ASN A 755 46.60 -30.38 -40.29
N SER A 756 46.94 -29.62 -41.32
CA SER A 756 46.82 -28.17 -41.47
C SER A 756 45.47 -27.76 -42.06
N VAL A 757 44.79 -26.81 -41.41
CA VAL A 757 44.03 -25.75 -42.10
C VAL A 757 44.32 -24.46 -41.34
N ASP A 758 44.78 -23.45 -42.07
CA ASP A 758 45.19 -22.14 -41.60
C ASP A 758 44.07 -21.40 -40.88
N SER A 759 44.35 -20.95 -39.66
CA SER A 759 43.70 -19.81 -39.02
C SER A 759 44.71 -19.26 -38.01
N GLU A 760 45.23 -18.08 -38.30
CA GLU A 760 46.07 -17.31 -37.38
C GLU A 760 45.27 -16.95 -36.11
N GLU A 761 45.19 -17.86 -35.13
CA GLU A 761 44.65 -17.55 -33.81
C GLU A 761 45.64 -16.66 -33.05
N LYS A 762 45.56 -15.35 -33.28
CA LYS A 762 46.05 -14.35 -32.33
C LYS A 762 45.28 -14.54 -31.03
N SER A 763 45.90 -15.20 -30.05
CA SER A 763 45.43 -15.26 -28.65
C SER A 763 45.30 -13.84 -28.07
N SER A 764 44.17 -13.18 -28.30
CA SER A 764 43.77 -11.94 -27.62
C SER A 764 43.53 -12.25 -26.14
N SER A 765 44.13 -11.49 -25.24
CA SER A 765 43.96 -11.70 -23.79
C SER A 765 42.49 -11.52 -23.38
N LYS A 766 41.99 -12.39 -22.49
CA LYS A 766 40.56 -12.45 -22.09
C LYS A 766 40.21 -11.65 -20.85
N HIS A 767 41.16 -10.87 -20.33
CA HIS A 767 40.98 -10.06 -19.12
C HIS A 767 39.75 -9.13 -19.16
N ILE A 768 39.45 -8.49 -20.29
CA ILE A 768 38.24 -7.64 -20.42
C ILE A 768 36.96 -8.48 -20.32
N LEU A 769 36.92 -9.64 -20.98
CA LEU A 769 35.78 -10.55 -20.92
C LEU A 769 35.56 -11.07 -19.49
N ALA A 770 36.63 -11.40 -18.78
CA ALA A 770 36.57 -11.86 -17.39
C ALA A 770 35.92 -10.83 -16.45
N VAL A 771 36.35 -9.58 -16.56
CA VAL A 771 35.79 -8.47 -15.77
C VAL A 771 34.32 -8.23 -16.17
N ARG A 772 33.97 -8.25 -17.46
CA ARG A 772 32.56 -8.15 -17.91
C ARG A 772 31.68 -9.28 -17.35
N MET A 773 32.14 -10.53 -17.44
CA MET A 773 31.42 -11.70 -16.92
C MET A 773 31.23 -11.60 -15.41
N LEU A 774 32.26 -11.20 -14.67
CA LEU A 774 32.17 -11.02 -13.22
C LEU A 774 31.20 -9.89 -12.84
N THR A 775 31.20 -8.76 -13.56
CA THR A 775 30.18 -7.72 -13.40
C THR A 775 28.78 -8.30 -13.60
N SER A 776 28.53 -8.99 -14.72
CA SER A 776 27.19 -9.51 -14.99
C SER A 776 26.73 -10.59 -14.00
N ILE A 777 27.66 -11.37 -13.45
CA ILE A 777 27.40 -12.31 -12.35
C ILE A 777 26.94 -11.58 -11.09
N LEU A 778 27.62 -10.49 -10.72
CA LEU A 778 27.32 -9.71 -9.53
C LEU A 778 26.03 -8.90 -9.70
N ASP A 779 25.70 -8.46 -10.91
CA ASP A 779 24.46 -7.73 -11.18
C ASP A 779 23.23 -8.67 -11.30
N HIS A 780 23.44 -9.93 -11.67
CA HIS A 780 22.37 -10.90 -11.81
C HIS A 780 22.01 -11.58 -10.47
N ARG A 781 20.84 -11.23 -9.92
CA ARG A 781 20.37 -11.63 -8.56
C ARG A 781 20.53 -13.13 -8.24
N SER A 782 20.20 -14.02 -9.17
CA SER A 782 20.28 -15.48 -8.93
C SER A 782 21.74 -15.96 -8.82
N CYS A 783 22.61 -15.47 -9.72
CA CYS A 783 24.04 -15.80 -9.73
C CYS A 783 24.75 -15.19 -8.52
N GLN A 784 24.49 -13.91 -8.26
CA GLN A 784 24.99 -13.16 -7.12
C GLN A 784 24.68 -13.90 -5.80
N LYS A 785 23.42 -14.28 -5.57
CA LYS A 785 23.01 -15.00 -4.35
C LYS A 785 23.70 -16.36 -4.23
N ALA A 786 23.84 -17.09 -5.34
CA ALA A 786 24.53 -18.39 -5.33
C ALA A 786 26.01 -18.24 -4.94
N ILE A 787 26.70 -17.24 -5.48
CA ILE A 787 28.13 -17.01 -5.27
C ILE A 787 28.42 -16.41 -3.90
N ILE A 788 27.68 -15.41 -3.45
CA ILE A 788 27.84 -14.80 -2.12
C ILE A 788 27.66 -15.86 -1.01
N LYS A 789 26.68 -16.75 -1.17
CA LYS A 789 26.38 -17.79 -0.18
C LYS A 789 27.47 -18.85 -0.10
N ARG A 790 28.08 -19.23 -1.22
CA ARG A 790 28.96 -20.42 -1.31
C ARG A 790 30.44 -20.12 -1.49
N HIS A 791 30.81 -18.96 -2.02
CA HIS A 791 32.17 -18.62 -2.45
C HIS A 791 32.60 -17.23 -1.96
N SER A 792 32.16 -16.81 -0.77
CA SER A 792 32.52 -15.50 -0.21
C SER A 792 34.02 -15.33 0.02
N ASP A 793 34.76 -16.40 0.31
CA ASP A 793 36.20 -16.31 0.55
C ASP A 793 36.95 -16.06 -0.77
N THR A 794 36.55 -16.72 -1.85
CA THR A 794 37.05 -16.43 -3.20
C THR A 794 36.73 -14.99 -3.61
N LEU A 795 35.55 -14.46 -3.27
CA LEU A 795 35.24 -13.04 -3.49
C LEU A 795 36.16 -12.10 -2.70
N LYS A 796 36.52 -12.46 -1.45
CA LYS A 796 37.50 -11.68 -0.67
C LYS A 796 38.89 -11.68 -1.33
N GLU A 797 39.30 -12.79 -1.93
CA GLU A 797 40.58 -12.85 -2.64
C GLU A 797 40.66 -11.84 -3.81
N PHE A 798 39.55 -11.57 -4.52
CA PHE A 798 39.55 -10.55 -5.57
C PHE A 798 39.90 -9.16 -5.03
N LEU A 799 39.55 -8.84 -3.76
CA LEU A 799 39.87 -7.54 -3.15
C LEU A 799 41.39 -7.30 -3.02
N ASN A 800 42.21 -8.36 -3.05
CA ASN A 800 43.66 -8.24 -3.01
C ASN A 800 44.23 -7.56 -4.27
N TYR A 801 43.48 -7.53 -5.39
CA TYR A 801 43.88 -6.81 -6.60
C TYR A 801 43.82 -5.28 -6.47
N LEU A 802 43.33 -4.74 -5.34
CA LEU A 802 43.22 -3.31 -5.14
C LEU A 802 44.58 -2.60 -5.19
N ASP A 803 45.63 -3.18 -4.61
CA ASP A 803 46.94 -2.53 -4.62
C ASP A 803 47.62 -2.65 -6.00
N ASP A 804 47.35 -3.72 -6.73
CA ASP A 804 47.81 -3.90 -8.11
C ASP A 804 47.16 -2.87 -9.05
N ILE A 805 45.85 -2.64 -8.90
CA ILE A 805 45.12 -1.69 -9.73
C ILE A 805 45.49 -0.24 -9.40
N LYS A 806 45.69 0.10 -8.12
CA LYS A 806 46.21 1.42 -7.70
C LYS A 806 47.56 1.71 -8.36
N ARG A 807 48.49 0.75 -8.34
CA ARG A 807 49.79 0.88 -9.01
C ARG A 807 49.64 1.06 -10.52
N LYS A 808 48.74 0.31 -11.17
CA LYS A 808 48.48 0.43 -12.61
C LYS A 808 47.87 1.79 -12.99
N ILE A 809 46.98 2.34 -12.17
CA ILE A 809 46.39 3.69 -12.35
C ILE A 809 47.46 4.77 -12.18
N GLU A 810 48.30 4.68 -11.15
CA GLU A 810 49.39 5.63 -10.93
C GLU A 810 50.41 5.64 -12.08
N LEU A 811 50.69 4.47 -12.68
CA LEU A 811 51.55 4.34 -13.86
C LEU A 811 50.92 4.89 -15.15
N ALA A 812 49.58 4.87 -15.26
CA ALA A 812 48.84 5.41 -16.41
C ALA A 812 48.97 6.94 -16.54
N HIS A 813 49.43 7.63 -15.48
CA HIS A 813 49.79 9.04 -15.55
C HIS A 813 51.08 9.29 -16.35
N VAL A 814 52.03 8.35 -16.27
CA VAL A 814 53.38 8.47 -16.87
C VAL A 814 53.40 7.89 -18.29
N LYS A 815 52.56 6.89 -18.57
CA LYS A 815 52.40 6.26 -19.88
C LYS A 815 50.92 6.29 -20.27
N THR A 816 50.59 6.80 -21.45
CA THR A 816 49.21 6.80 -21.96
C THR A 816 48.67 5.35 -22.00
N PRO A 817 47.61 5.03 -21.24
CA PRO A 817 47.04 3.69 -21.21
C PRO A 817 46.34 3.38 -22.55
N SER A 818 46.29 2.10 -22.93
CA SER A 818 45.43 1.68 -24.05
C SER A 818 43.95 1.77 -23.67
N ASP A 819 43.04 1.88 -24.64
CA ASP A 819 41.59 1.87 -24.37
C ASP A 819 41.14 0.60 -23.63
N ASP A 820 41.76 -0.53 -23.96
CA ASP A 820 41.56 -1.82 -23.30
C ASP A 820 42.00 -1.80 -21.83
N ASP A 821 43.15 -1.17 -21.53
CA ASP A 821 43.62 -0.98 -20.16
C ASP A 821 42.69 -0.06 -19.37
N VAL A 822 42.17 1.01 -19.98
CA VAL A 822 41.22 1.93 -19.34
C VAL A 822 39.93 1.20 -18.97
N ILE A 823 39.37 0.41 -19.90
CA ILE A 823 38.15 -0.38 -19.65
C ILE A 823 38.39 -1.41 -18.54
N PHE A 824 39.50 -2.13 -18.58
CA PHE A 824 39.87 -3.11 -17.56
C PHE A 824 39.99 -2.46 -16.18
N ILE A 825 40.72 -1.35 -16.09
CA ILE A 825 40.97 -0.63 -14.83
C ILE A 825 39.66 -0.15 -14.19
N ILE A 826 38.82 0.57 -14.95
CA ILE A 826 37.58 1.14 -14.44
C ILE A 826 36.64 0.03 -13.95
N LYS A 827 36.39 -0.97 -14.80
CA LYS A 827 35.45 -2.05 -14.48
C LYS A 827 35.94 -2.92 -13.33
N LEU A 828 37.22 -3.25 -13.28
CA LEU A 828 37.76 -4.06 -12.18
C LEU A 828 37.68 -3.29 -10.86
N LEU A 829 38.05 -2.01 -10.82
CA LEU A 829 37.91 -1.19 -9.60
C LEU A 829 36.46 -1.14 -9.11
N ASN A 830 35.51 -0.93 -10.02
CA ASN A 830 34.08 -0.93 -9.70
C ASN A 830 33.61 -2.28 -9.14
N ILE A 831 34.03 -3.40 -9.76
CA ILE A 831 33.77 -4.75 -9.22
C ILE A 831 34.32 -4.92 -7.80
N LEU A 832 35.56 -4.48 -7.53
CA LEU A 832 36.14 -4.61 -6.18
C LEU A 832 35.34 -3.82 -5.14
N LEU A 833 34.92 -2.61 -5.51
CA LEU A 833 34.04 -1.79 -4.69
C LEU A 833 32.67 -2.48 -4.47
N GLN A 834 32.04 -3.00 -5.53
CA GLN A 834 30.77 -3.73 -5.47
C GLN A 834 30.87 -4.99 -4.59
N ILE A 835 31.93 -5.80 -4.76
CA ILE A 835 32.20 -6.98 -3.91
C ILE A 835 32.32 -6.58 -2.44
N SER A 836 33.02 -5.48 -2.14
CA SER A 836 33.18 -5.02 -0.77
C SER A 836 31.82 -4.71 -0.11
N VAL A 837 30.92 -4.05 -0.85
CA VAL A 837 29.55 -3.71 -0.42
C VAL A 837 28.70 -4.96 -0.24
N LEU A 838 28.73 -5.89 -1.19
CA LEU A 838 27.97 -7.15 -1.13
C LEU A 838 28.40 -8.05 0.03
N LEU A 839 29.71 -8.12 0.33
CA LEU A 839 30.22 -8.88 1.48
C LEU A 839 29.88 -8.23 2.83
N HIS A 840 29.64 -6.92 2.85
CA HIS A 840 29.17 -6.23 4.05
C HIS A 840 27.73 -6.58 4.41
N THR A 841 26.86 -6.72 3.40
CA THR A 841 25.46 -7.14 3.60
C THR A 841 25.34 -8.47 4.37
N GLU A 842 26.28 -9.39 4.15
CA GLU A 842 26.32 -10.71 4.79
C GLU A 842 27.12 -10.74 6.10
N GLY A 843 27.59 -9.59 6.59
CA GLY A 843 28.41 -9.48 7.81
C GLY A 843 29.83 -10.05 7.66
N LYS A 844 30.30 -10.28 6.42
CA LYS A 844 31.58 -10.97 6.14
C LYS A 844 32.76 -10.01 5.97
N LEU A 845 32.53 -8.71 5.79
CA LEU A 845 33.55 -7.67 5.60
C LEU A 845 33.06 -6.26 6.05
N GLY A 846 33.95 -5.41 6.55
CA GLY A 846 33.66 -3.99 6.79
C GLY A 846 33.88 -3.11 5.54
N SER A 847 32.88 -2.99 4.66
CA SER A 847 32.99 -2.20 3.41
C SER A 847 33.32 -0.72 3.64
N VAL A 848 32.81 -0.13 4.73
CA VAL A 848 33.02 1.30 5.06
C VAL A 848 34.50 1.66 5.14
N LYS A 849 35.33 0.79 5.73
CA LYS A 849 36.78 1.03 5.84
C LYS A 849 37.46 0.85 4.48
N PHE A 850 37.09 -0.21 3.74
CA PHE A 850 37.64 -0.48 2.41
C PHE A 850 37.39 0.68 1.44
N VAL A 851 36.15 1.18 1.37
CA VAL A 851 35.79 2.32 0.50
C VAL A 851 36.42 3.62 1.01
N GLU A 852 36.56 3.80 2.32
CA GLU A 852 37.32 4.92 2.90
C GLU A 852 38.79 4.93 2.45
N ASP A 853 39.46 3.78 2.48
CA ASP A 853 40.85 3.66 2.04
C ASP A 853 41.01 4.01 0.55
N VAL A 854 40.03 3.63 -0.29
CA VAL A 854 39.99 4.02 -1.71
C VAL A 854 39.78 5.52 -1.88
N ILE A 855 38.85 6.13 -1.12
CA ILE A 855 38.59 7.57 -1.19
C ILE A 855 39.79 8.40 -0.73
N VAL A 856 40.46 7.98 0.35
CA VAL A 856 41.68 8.63 0.82
C VAL A 856 42.76 8.57 -0.25
N TRP A 857 42.95 7.40 -0.88
CA TRP A 857 43.89 7.25 -1.99
C TRP A 857 43.54 8.16 -3.19
N ILE A 858 42.27 8.22 -3.61
CA ILE A 858 41.82 9.14 -4.68
C ILE A 858 42.16 10.60 -4.33
N GLN A 859 41.86 11.02 -3.10
CA GLN A 859 42.13 12.39 -2.63
C GLN A 859 43.64 12.71 -2.56
N GLU A 860 44.47 11.78 -2.12
CA GLU A 860 45.89 12.02 -1.89
C GLU A 860 46.77 11.87 -3.12
N LYS A 861 46.37 10.99 -4.05
CA LYS A 861 47.16 10.64 -5.24
C LYS A 861 46.56 11.23 -6.51
N LEU A 862 45.26 11.08 -6.75
CA LEU A 862 44.67 11.46 -8.04
C LEU A 862 44.31 12.96 -8.12
N PHE A 863 43.74 13.55 -7.06
CA PHE A 863 43.33 14.97 -7.10
C PHE A 863 44.51 15.94 -7.29
N LYS A 864 45.70 15.61 -6.76
CA LYS A 864 46.92 16.42 -6.93
C LYS A 864 47.31 16.62 -8.39
N HIS A 865 46.94 15.69 -9.27
CA HIS A 865 47.24 15.77 -10.70
C HIS A 865 46.18 16.56 -11.50
N LEU A 866 44.99 16.78 -10.92
CA LEU A 866 43.90 17.53 -11.56
C LEU A 866 43.94 19.04 -11.24
N CYS A 867 44.49 19.44 -10.09
CA CYS A 867 44.72 20.84 -9.70
C CYS A 867 46.17 21.05 -9.19
N PRO A 868 47.07 21.65 -9.99
CA PRO A 868 48.44 21.94 -9.56
C PRO A 868 48.55 23.07 -8.52
N ASP A 869 47.55 23.96 -8.42
CA ASP A 869 47.59 25.15 -7.56
C ASP A 869 46.34 25.25 -6.67
N ALA A 870 46.46 24.87 -5.39
CA ALA A 870 45.78 25.50 -4.26
C ALA A 870 46.22 24.84 -2.94
N ASN A 871 46.85 25.64 -2.08
CA ASN A 871 47.04 25.31 -0.67
C ASN A 871 45.69 25.05 0.02
N LEU A 872 45.28 23.79 0.11
CA LEU A 872 44.09 23.33 0.81
C LEU A 872 44.43 23.04 2.28
N SER A 873 44.55 24.11 3.07
CA SER A 873 44.38 24.04 4.52
C SER A 873 44.01 25.41 5.10
N GLN A 874 42.88 25.44 5.81
CA GLN A 874 42.36 26.52 6.68
C GLN A 874 41.62 27.70 6.01
N SER A 875 40.29 27.58 5.87
CA SER A 875 39.39 28.73 6.06
C SER A 875 38.02 28.31 6.63
N LEU A 876 38.04 27.95 7.91
CA LEU A 876 36.88 28.07 8.80
C LEU A 876 37.44 28.64 10.11
N ASN A 877 37.58 29.96 10.22
CA ASN A 877 37.52 30.77 11.46
C ASN A 877 37.86 32.26 11.20
N THR A 878 37.30 33.10 12.07
CA THR A 878 37.05 34.56 12.00
C THR A 878 38.24 35.52 12.18
N SER A 879 38.15 36.70 11.54
CA SER A 879 38.52 38.07 11.96
C SER A 879 39.89 38.39 12.61
N ARG A 880 40.77 39.14 11.90
CA ARG A 880 41.45 40.38 12.39
C ARG A 880 42.32 41.06 11.30
N LYS A 881 42.32 42.40 11.31
CA LYS A 881 43.14 43.31 10.49
C LYS A 881 44.64 43.27 10.86
N GLN A 882 45.50 43.52 9.86
CA GLN A 882 46.58 44.55 9.76
C GLN A 882 47.87 44.06 9.06
N ASN A 883 48.21 44.79 7.97
CA ASN A 883 49.52 45.37 7.60
C ASN A 883 50.82 44.52 7.63
N LEU A 884 51.48 44.35 6.46
CA LEU A 884 52.76 44.99 6.06
C LEU A 884 53.49 44.24 4.93
N ASN A 885 53.81 45.01 3.89
CA ASN A 885 55.01 45.06 3.05
C ASN A 885 55.61 43.84 2.33
N ALA A 886 55.75 44.09 1.02
CA ALA A 886 56.61 43.50 0.00
C ALA A 886 57.94 42.88 0.46
N SER A 887 58.27 41.73 -0.13
CA SER A 887 59.58 41.55 -0.79
C SER A 887 59.54 40.43 -1.84
N THR A 888 60.20 40.73 -2.95
CA THR A 888 60.41 39.97 -4.17
C THR A 888 61.23 38.67 -3.96
N SER A 889 60.88 37.58 -4.63
CA SER A 889 61.88 36.79 -5.38
C SER A 889 61.22 35.88 -6.44
N LYS A 890 61.78 35.95 -7.64
CA LYS A 890 61.46 35.15 -8.82
C LYS A 890 61.87 33.67 -8.60
N LYS A 891 60.94 32.73 -8.75
CA LYS A 891 61.22 31.38 -9.24
C LYS A 891 60.08 30.94 -10.17
N THR A 892 60.40 30.82 -11.44
CA THR A 892 59.59 30.19 -12.50
C THR A 892 59.36 28.70 -12.20
N PRO A 893 58.12 28.18 -12.26
CA PRO A 893 57.88 26.74 -12.35
C PRO A 893 57.61 26.30 -13.79
N LEU A 894 58.26 25.20 -14.19
CA LEU A 894 58.02 24.43 -15.41
C LEU A 894 56.52 24.05 -15.52
N LYS A 895 55.90 24.33 -16.67
CA LYS A 895 54.57 23.86 -17.05
C LYS A 895 54.61 22.37 -17.42
N ASN A 896 54.07 21.48 -16.58
CA ASN A 896 53.70 20.12 -16.98
C ASN A 896 52.40 20.17 -17.79
N LYS A 897 52.43 19.72 -19.05
CA LYS A 897 51.23 19.54 -19.89
C LYS A 897 50.45 18.29 -19.43
N LYS A 898 49.14 18.44 -19.20
CA LYS A 898 48.17 17.39 -18.82
C LYS A 898 47.89 16.44 -20.00
N SER A 899 47.80 15.12 -19.75
CA SER A 899 47.27 14.14 -20.73
C SER A 899 45.74 14.03 -20.55
N PRO A 900 44.93 14.34 -21.58
CA PRO A 900 43.47 14.35 -21.49
C PRO A 900 42.86 12.95 -21.26
N GLU A 901 43.54 11.88 -21.66
CA GLU A 901 43.11 10.50 -21.47
C GLU A 901 43.13 10.09 -19.98
N PHE A 902 44.14 10.55 -19.24
CA PHE A 902 44.24 10.31 -17.80
C PHE A 902 43.16 11.06 -17.02
N GLU A 903 42.84 12.29 -17.40
CA GLU A 903 41.75 13.07 -16.79
C GLU A 903 40.39 12.38 -16.96
N LYS A 904 40.14 11.82 -18.15
CA LYS A 904 38.93 11.03 -18.42
C LYS A 904 38.86 9.76 -17.57
N LEU A 905 39.98 9.05 -17.41
CA LEU A 905 40.06 7.88 -16.52
C LEU A 905 39.73 8.23 -15.06
N VAL A 906 40.33 9.29 -14.52
CA VAL A 906 40.09 9.73 -13.13
C VAL A 906 38.64 10.18 -12.94
N LEU A 907 38.06 10.85 -13.94
CA LEU A 907 36.66 11.26 -13.91
C LEU A 907 35.71 10.06 -13.75
N GLU A 908 35.90 9.01 -14.54
CA GLU A 908 35.07 7.79 -14.47
C GLU A 908 35.26 7.05 -13.13
N ILE A 909 36.49 6.96 -12.62
CA ILE A 909 36.76 6.40 -11.27
C ILE A 909 36.00 7.18 -10.19
N CYS A 910 35.98 8.52 -10.29
CA CYS A 910 35.27 9.38 -9.35
C CYS A 910 33.76 9.17 -9.42
N LYS A 911 33.19 9.02 -10.62
CA LYS A 911 31.76 8.72 -10.82
C LYS A 911 31.38 7.38 -10.20
N ASP A 912 32.10 6.31 -10.53
CA ASP A 912 31.83 4.95 -10.02
C ASP A 912 31.95 4.90 -8.50
N THR A 913 33.01 5.50 -7.94
CA THR A 913 33.19 5.58 -6.49
C THR A 913 32.06 6.37 -5.82
N CYS A 914 31.61 7.48 -6.42
CA CYS A 914 30.50 8.27 -5.90
C CYS A 914 29.18 7.50 -5.94
N GLN A 915 28.94 6.72 -7.00
CA GLN A 915 27.76 5.85 -7.11
C GLN A 915 27.76 4.77 -6.04
N ILE A 916 28.89 4.09 -5.82
CA ILE A 916 29.02 3.06 -4.77
C ILE A 916 28.72 3.64 -3.38
N VAL A 917 29.29 4.82 -3.06
CA VAL A 917 29.03 5.50 -1.77
C VAL A 917 27.54 5.88 -1.64
N THR A 918 26.92 6.30 -2.74
CA THR A 918 25.50 6.63 -2.81
C THR A 918 24.64 5.40 -2.50
N ASP A 919 24.99 4.25 -3.08
CA ASP A 919 24.31 2.97 -2.86
C ASP A 919 24.50 2.47 -1.42
N MET A 920 25.70 2.59 -0.86
CA MET A 920 25.95 2.29 0.56
C MET A 920 25.10 3.14 1.51
N THR A 921 24.79 4.38 1.12
CA THR A 921 23.92 5.28 1.91
C THR A 921 22.47 4.79 1.88
N LEU A 922 21.98 4.34 0.72
CA LEU A 922 20.66 3.74 0.56
C LEU A 922 20.53 2.42 1.33
N LEU A 923 21.58 1.61 1.35
CA LEU A 923 21.61 0.33 2.05
C LEU A 923 21.79 0.48 3.58
N GLY A 924 21.93 1.70 4.09
CA GLY A 924 22.03 1.97 5.53
C GLY A 924 23.38 1.59 6.14
N TYR A 925 24.45 1.48 5.34
CA TYR A 925 25.80 1.12 5.84
C TYR A 925 26.52 2.31 6.50
N MET A 926 25.87 3.47 6.51
CA MET A 926 26.41 4.71 7.01
C MET A 926 26.30 4.81 8.53
N ASN A 927 27.19 5.58 9.12
CA ASN A 927 27.23 5.92 10.55
C ASN A 927 27.60 7.41 10.72
N ARG A 928 27.75 7.89 11.96
CA ARG A 928 28.11 9.29 12.26
C ARG A 928 29.34 9.82 11.52
N LYS A 929 30.30 8.96 11.17
CA LYS A 929 31.53 9.35 10.43
C LYS A 929 31.29 9.48 8.92
N SER A 930 30.12 9.16 8.42
CA SER A 930 29.80 9.11 6.98
C SER A 930 29.70 10.49 6.32
N LEU A 931 29.68 11.56 7.12
CA LEU A 931 29.85 12.92 6.62
C LEU A 931 31.14 13.11 5.79
N LYS A 932 32.17 12.29 6.05
CA LYS A 932 33.41 12.29 5.26
C LYS A 932 33.19 11.97 3.77
N PHE A 933 32.19 11.16 3.46
CA PHE A 933 31.85 10.77 2.08
C PHE A 933 31.14 11.90 1.34
N LEU A 934 30.21 12.58 1.99
CA LEU A 934 29.62 13.81 1.46
C LEU A 934 30.68 14.90 1.27
N LYS A 935 31.61 15.06 2.21
CA LYS A 935 32.76 15.97 2.08
C LYS A 935 33.67 15.60 0.91
N PHE A 936 33.87 14.32 0.63
CA PHE A 936 34.56 13.86 -0.57
C PHE A 936 33.81 14.30 -1.84
N GLY A 937 32.48 14.12 -1.88
CA GLY A 937 31.61 14.66 -2.92
C GLY A 937 31.80 16.15 -3.19
N LEU A 938 31.78 16.97 -2.13
CA LEU A 938 31.98 18.41 -2.26
C LEU A 938 33.39 18.79 -2.72
N LYS A 939 34.43 18.04 -2.32
CA LYS A 939 35.80 18.27 -2.81
C LYS A 939 35.92 18.00 -4.31
N MET A 940 35.22 16.99 -4.84
CA MET A 940 35.20 16.68 -6.27
C MET A 940 34.67 17.84 -7.12
N LEU A 941 33.76 18.67 -6.58
CA LEU A 941 33.24 19.83 -7.30
C LEU A 941 34.26 20.96 -7.48
N ASN A 942 35.38 20.94 -6.74
CA ASN A 942 36.47 21.91 -6.92
C ASN A 942 37.45 21.52 -8.04
N LEU A 943 37.30 20.33 -8.62
CA LEU A 943 38.15 19.88 -9.72
C LEU A 943 37.75 20.64 -11.00
N GLU A 944 38.67 20.77 -11.96
CA GLU A 944 38.37 21.38 -13.27
C GLU A 944 37.21 20.67 -14.00
N CYS A 945 37.03 19.36 -13.77
CA CYS A 945 35.92 18.56 -14.29
C CYS A 945 34.69 18.53 -13.37
N GLY A 946 34.61 19.41 -12.36
CA GLY A 946 33.60 19.39 -11.29
C GLY A 946 32.16 19.45 -11.78
N GLY A 947 31.86 20.16 -12.89
CA GLY A 947 30.49 20.21 -13.42
C GLY A 947 30.01 18.87 -13.97
N MET A 948 30.91 18.04 -14.51
CA MET A 948 30.60 16.66 -14.95
C MET A 948 30.34 15.71 -13.77
N LEU A 949 30.71 16.10 -12.54
CA LEU A 949 30.50 15.34 -11.30
C LEU A 949 29.31 15.87 -10.49
N PHE A 950 28.64 16.92 -10.95
CA PHE A 950 27.59 17.57 -10.16
C PHE A 950 26.35 16.69 -9.97
N LEU A 951 25.95 15.91 -10.98
CA LEU A 951 24.84 14.96 -10.85
C LEU A 951 25.14 13.82 -9.86
N PRO A 952 26.25 13.08 -9.96
CA PRO A 952 26.64 12.09 -8.94
C PRO A 952 26.67 12.66 -7.52
N VAL A 953 27.26 13.85 -7.33
CA VAL A 953 27.33 14.49 -6.00
C VAL A 953 25.95 14.92 -5.51
N SER A 954 25.04 15.33 -6.40
CA SER A 954 23.65 15.68 -6.05
C SER A 954 22.84 14.45 -5.63
N LYS A 955 23.05 13.29 -6.27
CA LYS A 955 22.46 12.01 -5.86
C LYS A 955 22.95 11.59 -4.47
N LEU A 956 24.26 11.66 -4.25
CA LEU A 956 24.88 11.40 -2.96
C LEU A 956 24.30 12.32 -1.87
N PHE A 957 24.21 13.62 -2.14
CA PHE A 957 23.64 14.61 -1.23
C PHE A 957 22.18 14.32 -0.88
N PHE A 958 21.33 14.03 -1.86
CA PHE A 958 19.91 13.70 -1.64
C PHE A 958 19.74 12.47 -0.74
N ASN A 959 20.55 11.43 -0.95
CA ASN A 959 20.53 10.23 -0.11
C ASN A 959 21.08 10.49 1.30
N HIS A 960 22.10 11.34 1.45
CA HIS A 960 22.56 11.77 2.78
C HIS A 960 21.50 12.58 3.55
N VAL A 961 20.72 13.42 2.87
CA VAL A 961 19.57 14.13 3.48
C VAL A 961 18.51 13.12 3.93
N SER A 962 18.19 12.15 3.08
CA SER A 962 17.23 11.08 3.38
C SER A 962 17.68 10.25 4.58
N TYR A 963 18.95 9.87 4.64
CA TYR A 963 19.54 9.15 5.78
C TYR A 963 19.59 10.01 7.06
N GLY A 964 19.93 11.30 6.94
CA GLY A 964 19.89 12.23 8.08
C GLY A 964 18.47 12.40 8.65
N LEU A 965 17.45 12.36 7.79
CA LEU A 965 16.05 12.37 8.22
C LEU A 965 15.67 11.07 8.95
N TYR A 966 16.12 9.92 8.46
CA TYR A 966 15.95 8.64 9.15
C TYR A 966 16.57 8.68 10.55
N LEU A 967 17.83 9.11 10.69
CA LEU A 967 18.49 9.24 11.99
C LEU A 967 17.81 10.25 12.92
N MET A 968 17.26 11.33 12.37
CA MET A 968 16.49 12.30 13.16
C MET A 968 15.18 11.70 13.69
N LEU A 969 14.48 10.92 12.87
CA LEU A 969 13.21 10.31 13.26
C LEU A 969 13.38 9.14 14.24
N GLU A 970 14.36 8.26 13.98
CA GLU A 970 14.59 7.05 14.79
C GLU A 970 15.50 7.31 16.00
N GLU A 971 16.59 8.05 15.81
CA GLU A 971 17.66 8.23 16.83
C GLU A 971 17.72 9.65 17.42
N LYS A 972 16.84 10.56 16.98
CA LYS A 972 16.82 11.98 17.38
C LYS A 972 18.13 12.72 17.09
N GLU A 973 18.90 12.25 16.12
CA GLU A 973 20.19 12.83 15.77
C GLU A 973 20.11 13.70 14.50
N ILE A 974 20.55 14.97 14.61
CA ILE A 974 20.46 15.97 13.52
C ILE A 974 21.86 16.34 12.96
N SER A 975 22.93 15.68 13.44
CA SER A 975 24.32 16.03 13.13
C SER A 975 24.63 16.11 11.62
N ILE A 976 24.14 15.14 10.85
CA ILE A 976 24.29 15.10 9.38
C ILE A 976 23.52 16.23 8.71
N LEU A 977 22.28 16.50 9.16
CA LEU A 977 21.42 17.52 8.57
C LEU A 977 21.96 18.93 8.81
N LYS A 978 22.67 19.20 9.92
CA LYS A 978 23.28 20.50 10.19
C LYS A 978 24.29 20.97 9.13
N PHE A 979 24.88 20.05 8.36
CA PHE A 979 25.83 20.37 7.28
C PHE A 979 25.15 20.64 5.93
N VAL A 980 23.84 20.43 5.82
CA VAL A 980 23.08 20.62 4.57
C VAL A 980 23.13 22.07 4.06
N PRO A 981 23.01 23.12 4.90
CA PRO A 981 23.18 24.50 4.45
C PRO A 981 24.55 24.79 3.84
N ASP A 982 25.63 24.25 4.42
CA ASP A 982 27.00 24.40 3.89
C ASP A 982 27.13 23.76 2.51
N CYS A 983 26.47 22.62 2.28
CA CYS A 983 26.41 21.97 0.97
C CYS A 983 25.71 22.85 -0.07
N PHE A 984 24.54 23.42 0.27
CA PHE A 984 23.83 24.33 -0.63
C PHE A 984 24.64 25.58 -0.94
N ASN A 985 25.32 26.17 0.05
CA ASN A 985 26.22 27.29 -0.17
C ASN A 985 27.34 26.93 -1.14
N LYS A 986 27.91 25.73 -1.00
CA LYS A 986 28.95 25.24 -1.90
C LYS A 986 28.42 25.03 -3.33
N PHE A 987 27.23 24.45 -3.49
CA PHE A 987 26.60 24.29 -4.81
C PHE A 987 26.33 25.64 -5.48
N ILE A 988 25.83 26.63 -4.72
CA ILE A 988 25.63 28.00 -5.23
C ILE A 988 26.96 28.63 -5.63
N GLN A 989 28.02 28.48 -4.83
CA GLN A 989 29.35 28.96 -5.16
C GLN A 989 29.84 28.38 -6.49
N CYS A 990 29.76 27.05 -6.66
CA CYS A 990 30.15 26.39 -7.92
C CYS A 990 29.30 26.85 -9.10
N LEU A 991 27.98 27.00 -8.94
CA LEU A 991 27.09 27.49 -10.01
C LEU A 991 27.39 28.92 -10.45
N ASN A 992 27.93 29.77 -9.57
CA ASN A 992 28.33 31.13 -9.89
C ASN A 992 29.66 31.20 -10.68
N GLU A 993 30.44 30.12 -10.73
CA GLU A 993 31.63 30.02 -11.57
C GLU A 993 31.22 29.65 -13.00
N GLU A 994 31.45 30.56 -13.96
CA GLU A 994 30.98 30.40 -15.34
C GLU A 994 31.56 29.13 -16.02
N ILE A 995 32.82 28.81 -15.72
CA ILE A 995 33.51 27.62 -16.25
C ILE A 995 32.84 26.34 -15.73
N PHE A 996 32.53 26.28 -14.43
CA PHE A 996 31.85 25.14 -13.81
C PHE A 996 30.47 24.94 -14.44
N LEU A 997 29.65 26.00 -14.52
CA LEU A 997 28.30 25.91 -15.06
C LEU A 997 28.28 25.48 -16.54
N LYS A 998 29.23 25.95 -17.35
CA LYS A 998 29.40 25.51 -18.75
C LYS A 998 29.80 24.03 -18.87
N SER A 999 30.46 23.47 -17.86
CA SER A 999 30.87 22.06 -17.84
C SER A 999 29.79 21.10 -17.36
N VAL A 1000 28.63 21.58 -16.88
CA VAL A 1000 27.51 20.72 -16.49
C VAL A 1000 26.77 20.25 -17.76
N PRO A 1001 26.59 18.93 -17.98
CA PRO A 1001 25.81 18.44 -19.11
C PRO A 1001 24.36 18.93 -19.08
N LEU A 1002 23.86 19.38 -20.24
CA LEU A 1002 22.47 19.85 -20.39
C LEU A 1002 21.44 18.75 -20.05
N SER A 1003 21.76 17.49 -20.33
CA SER A 1003 20.94 16.31 -19.97
C SER A 1003 20.75 16.18 -18.45
N ASP A 1004 21.74 16.62 -17.67
CA ASP A 1004 21.84 16.33 -16.25
C ASP A 1004 21.25 17.47 -15.41
N ALA A 1005 21.26 18.70 -15.94
CA ALA A 1005 20.80 19.91 -15.25
C ALA A 1005 19.40 19.76 -14.65
N LYS A 1006 18.46 19.17 -15.40
CA LYS A 1006 17.07 18.96 -14.95
C LYS A 1006 17.00 17.96 -13.80
N GLU A 1007 17.78 16.88 -13.84
CA GLU A 1007 17.80 15.89 -12.77
C GLU A 1007 18.44 16.46 -11.49
N ILE A 1008 19.55 17.21 -11.63
CA ILE A 1008 20.19 17.92 -10.52
C ILE A 1008 19.20 18.86 -9.83
N GLN A 1009 18.50 19.71 -10.60
CA GLN A 1009 17.48 20.62 -10.08
C GLN A 1009 16.37 19.87 -9.33
N SER A 1010 15.90 18.74 -9.85
CA SER A 1010 14.88 17.91 -9.19
C SER A 1010 15.39 17.29 -7.88
N LEU A 1011 16.64 16.81 -7.84
CA LEU A 1011 17.25 16.22 -6.64
C LEU A 1011 17.43 17.27 -5.53
N LEU A 1012 17.97 18.44 -5.85
CA LEU A 1012 18.17 19.53 -4.88
C LEU A 1012 16.82 20.05 -4.34
N ALA A 1013 15.83 20.23 -5.21
CA ALA A 1013 14.47 20.58 -4.80
C ALA A 1013 13.81 19.46 -3.97
N GLY A 1014 14.09 18.20 -4.32
CA GLY A 1014 13.67 17.01 -3.58
C GLY A 1014 14.21 17.00 -2.16
N SER A 1015 15.49 17.34 -1.95
CA SER A 1015 16.10 17.43 -0.61
C SER A 1015 15.37 18.43 0.29
N LEU A 1016 14.99 19.60 -0.24
CA LEU A 1016 14.18 20.58 0.50
C LEU A 1016 12.77 20.05 0.81
N LEU A 1017 12.16 19.34 -0.15
CA LEU A 1017 10.83 18.78 -0.01
C LEU A 1017 10.78 17.68 1.06
N LEU A 1018 11.83 16.87 1.18
CA LEU A 1018 11.95 15.82 2.20
C LEU A 1018 12.07 16.40 3.61
N MET A 1019 12.82 17.50 3.79
CA MET A 1019 13.02 18.09 5.13
C MET A 1019 11.80 18.90 5.61
N ARG A 1020 11.06 19.53 4.69
CA ARG A 1020 9.99 20.48 5.01
C ARG A 1020 8.89 19.98 5.97
N PRO A 1021 8.38 18.74 5.89
CA PRO A 1021 7.27 18.31 6.75
C PRO A 1021 7.62 18.28 8.24
N HIS A 1022 8.90 18.39 8.61
CA HIS A 1022 9.38 18.21 9.97
C HIS A 1022 9.67 19.55 10.63
N ALA A 1023 8.84 19.94 11.60
CA ALA A 1023 8.93 21.23 12.30
C ALA A 1023 10.31 21.53 12.90
N MET A 1024 11.05 20.51 13.36
CA MET A 1024 12.41 20.68 13.91
C MET A 1024 13.46 21.11 12.86
N LEU A 1025 13.14 20.99 11.57
CA LEU A 1025 14.02 21.40 10.46
C LEU A 1025 13.55 22.68 9.79
N ASP A 1026 12.48 23.31 10.28
CA ASP A 1026 11.92 24.53 9.68
C ASP A 1026 12.97 25.64 9.58
N GLU A 1027 13.75 25.89 10.64
CA GLU A 1027 14.81 26.91 10.62
C GLU A 1027 15.88 26.63 9.57
N LEU A 1028 16.24 25.36 9.41
CA LEU A 1028 17.24 24.91 8.45
C LEU A 1028 16.74 25.10 7.01
N VAL A 1029 15.50 24.68 6.73
CA VAL A 1029 14.86 24.88 5.42
C VAL A 1029 14.65 26.37 5.13
N LYS A 1030 14.25 27.17 6.13
CA LYS A 1030 14.16 28.64 6.04
C LYS A 1030 15.52 29.26 5.67
N SER A 1031 16.59 28.85 6.34
CA SER A 1031 17.94 29.35 6.09
C SER A 1031 18.37 29.10 4.64
N ILE A 1032 18.24 27.85 4.16
CA ILE A 1032 18.64 27.48 2.78
C ILE A 1032 17.83 28.25 1.75
N THR A 1033 16.51 28.26 1.90
CA THR A 1033 15.62 28.93 0.94
C THR A 1033 15.81 30.45 0.93
N CYS A 1034 16.11 31.06 2.07
CA CYS A 1034 16.50 32.47 2.15
C CYS A 1034 17.80 32.74 1.37
N THR A 1035 18.82 31.89 1.54
CA THR A 1035 20.08 32.02 0.79
C THR A 1035 19.89 31.86 -0.71
N VAL A 1036 19.11 30.85 -1.15
CA VAL A 1036 18.79 30.65 -2.57
C VAL A 1036 18.04 31.86 -3.12
N THR A 1037 17.04 32.37 -2.40
CA THR A 1037 16.24 33.55 -2.80
C THR A 1037 17.13 34.78 -2.97
N LYS A 1038 18.04 35.04 -2.02
CA LYS A 1038 18.99 36.15 -2.11
C LYS A 1038 19.92 36.04 -3.31
N ASN A 1039 20.38 34.83 -3.65
CA ASN A 1039 21.24 34.62 -4.82
C ASN A 1039 20.47 34.79 -6.15
N ILE A 1040 19.21 34.39 -6.22
CA ILE A 1040 18.37 34.67 -7.40
C ILE A 1040 18.17 36.18 -7.54
N LEU A 1041 17.83 36.89 -6.46
CA LEU A 1041 17.66 38.34 -6.48
C LEU A 1041 18.95 39.06 -6.87
N SER A 1042 20.08 38.73 -6.26
CA SER A 1042 21.37 39.34 -6.61
C SER A 1042 21.78 39.04 -8.06
N SER A 1043 21.41 37.88 -8.61
CA SER A 1043 21.69 37.55 -10.02
C SER A 1043 20.99 38.46 -11.01
N ILE A 1044 19.82 38.99 -10.65
CA ILE A 1044 19.03 39.93 -11.46
C ILE A 1044 19.53 41.36 -11.22
N LEU A 1045 19.81 41.72 -9.96
CA LEU A 1045 20.31 43.06 -9.64
C LEU A 1045 21.70 43.33 -10.23
N ASN A 1046 22.56 42.31 -10.29
CA ASN A 1046 23.92 42.41 -10.82
C ASN A 1046 23.99 42.30 -12.35
N SER A 1047 22.92 41.85 -13.03
CA SER A 1047 22.86 41.81 -14.50
C SER A 1047 22.56 43.18 -15.11
N ILE A 1048 22.21 44.15 -14.26
CA ILE A 1048 21.94 45.53 -14.62
C ILE A 1048 23.24 46.32 -14.47
N GLU A 1049 23.88 46.66 -15.59
CA GLU A 1049 25.17 47.38 -15.62
C GLU A 1049 25.05 48.82 -15.10
N ASN A 1050 23.96 49.52 -15.45
CA ASN A 1050 23.67 50.86 -14.98
C ASN A 1050 22.17 51.03 -14.68
N TRP A 1051 21.83 51.34 -13.43
CA TRP A 1051 20.44 51.57 -13.01
C TRP A 1051 19.87 52.87 -13.59
N ASP A 1052 20.72 53.90 -13.80
CA ASP A 1052 20.30 55.18 -14.38
C ASP A 1052 19.76 55.00 -15.81
N ASP A 1053 20.25 53.98 -16.53
CA ASP A 1053 19.79 53.66 -17.88
C ASP A 1053 18.39 53.03 -17.86
N ILE A 1054 18.06 52.25 -16.84
CA ILE A 1054 16.70 51.69 -16.65
C ILE A 1054 15.74 52.81 -16.26
N GLU A 1055 16.16 53.72 -15.38
CA GLU A 1055 15.36 54.86 -14.92
C GLU A 1055 15.11 55.89 -16.03
N LYS A 1056 16.04 56.06 -16.97
CA LYS A 1056 15.90 57.01 -18.09
C LYS A 1056 15.22 56.42 -19.33
N LYS A 1057 15.51 55.15 -19.66
CA LYS A 1057 15.02 54.54 -20.91
C LYS A 1057 13.68 53.83 -20.76
N CYS A 1058 13.25 53.50 -19.53
CA CYS A 1058 11.96 52.86 -19.26
C CYS A 1058 11.71 51.64 -20.19
N ASN A 1059 12.73 50.78 -20.36
CA ASN A 1059 12.58 49.56 -21.15
C ASN A 1059 11.70 48.54 -20.41
N PRO A 1060 10.99 47.63 -21.12
CA PRO A 1060 10.18 46.60 -20.47
C PRO A 1060 10.99 45.73 -19.51
N PHE A 1061 10.51 45.59 -18.27
CA PHE A 1061 11.25 44.85 -17.22
C PHE A 1061 11.40 43.35 -17.54
N GLU A 1062 10.52 42.79 -18.38
CA GLU A 1062 10.63 41.42 -18.90
C GLU A 1062 11.93 41.15 -19.69
N LYS A 1063 12.58 42.21 -20.22
CA LYS A 1063 13.85 42.11 -20.97
C LYS A 1063 15.09 42.08 -20.06
N ILE A 1064 14.94 42.25 -18.74
CA ILE A 1064 16.06 42.20 -17.80
C ILE A 1064 16.58 40.75 -17.72
N PRO A 1065 17.85 40.48 -18.08
CA PRO A 1065 18.36 39.11 -18.12
C PRO A 1065 18.57 38.55 -16.71
N ILE A 1066 18.22 37.29 -16.51
CA ILE A 1066 18.62 36.51 -15.33
C ILE A 1066 19.94 35.81 -15.65
N SER A 1067 20.94 35.89 -14.76
CA SER A 1067 22.18 35.15 -14.97
C SER A 1067 21.91 33.64 -15.12
N LYS A 1068 22.79 32.90 -15.80
CA LYS A 1068 22.62 31.45 -15.98
C LYS A 1068 22.53 30.70 -14.64
N SER A 1069 23.26 31.15 -13.62
CA SER A 1069 23.20 30.57 -12.26
C SER A 1069 21.88 30.91 -11.57
N GLY A 1070 21.39 32.14 -11.71
CA GLY A 1070 20.08 32.58 -11.21
C GLY A 1070 18.93 31.81 -11.85
N ALA A 1071 18.96 31.63 -13.17
CA ALA A 1071 17.95 30.86 -13.91
C ALA A 1071 17.95 29.38 -13.50
N PHE A 1072 19.12 28.79 -13.24
CA PHE A 1072 19.25 27.43 -12.73
C PHE A 1072 18.59 27.26 -11.36
N LEU A 1073 18.86 28.20 -10.43
CA LEU A 1073 18.28 28.19 -9.08
C LEU A 1073 16.78 28.49 -9.09
N LEU A 1074 16.32 29.41 -9.93
CA LEU A 1074 14.89 29.70 -10.10
C LEU A 1074 14.15 28.47 -10.61
N THR A 1075 14.68 27.81 -11.65
CA THR A 1075 14.11 26.56 -12.17
C THR A 1075 14.07 25.46 -11.11
N MET A 1076 15.13 25.31 -10.30
CA MET A 1076 15.16 24.38 -9.16
C MET A 1076 14.01 24.63 -8.19
N MET A 1077 13.78 25.88 -7.76
CA MET A 1077 12.66 26.22 -6.87
C MET A 1077 11.30 25.93 -7.53
N CYS A 1078 11.24 26.01 -8.86
CA CYS A 1078 10.09 25.72 -9.71
C CYS A 1078 9.83 24.24 -10.02
N MET A 1079 10.68 23.31 -9.59
CA MET A 1079 10.52 21.88 -9.92
C MET A 1079 9.40 21.17 -9.13
N LYS A 1080 9.06 21.65 -7.93
CA LYS A 1080 8.10 20.99 -7.02
C LYS A 1080 7.06 21.99 -6.50
N PRO A 1081 5.74 21.75 -6.67
CA PRO A 1081 4.69 22.73 -6.34
C PRO A 1081 4.74 23.27 -4.91
N LYS A 1082 5.05 22.39 -3.95
CA LYS A 1082 5.20 22.79 -2.54
C LYS A 1082 6.39 23.74 -2.36
N ILE A 1083 7.53 23.47 -2.99
CA ILE A 1083 8.73 24.31 -2.88
C ILE A 1083 8.49 25.69 -3.50
N ILE A 1084 7.77 25.78 -4.62
CA ILE A 1084 7.37 27.06 -5.23
C ILE A 1084 6.57 27.92 -4.26
N VAL A 1085 5.52 27.36 -3.64
CA VAL A 1085 4.70 28.09 -2.65
C VAL A 1085 5.59 28.66 -1.55
N TYR A 1086 6.53 27.85 -1.07
CA TYR A 1086 7.41 28.26 0.01
C TYR A 1086 8.44 29.31 -0.43
N PHE A 1087 8.95 29.20 -1.65
CA PHE A 1087 9.80 30.21 -2.29
C PHE A 1087 9.08 31.56 -2.40
N LEU A 1088 7.84 31.56 -2.91
CA LEU A 1088 7.02 32.77 -3.04
C LEU A 1088 6.76 33.44 -1.68
N GLN A 1089 6.50 32.66 -0.63
CA GLN A 1089 6.36 33.19 0.73
C GLN A 1089 7.65 33.82 1.26
N GLN A 1090 8.82 33.25 0.95
CA GLN A 1090 10.10 33.85 1.34
C GLN A 1090 10.42 35.10 0.51
N LEU A 1091 10.10 35.10 -0.78
CA LEU A 1091 10.23 36.25 -1.66
C LEU A 1091 9.35 37.41 -1.17
N GLN A 1092 8.10 37.12 -0.80
CA GLN A 1092 7.19 38.09 -0.18
C GLN A 1092 7.76 38.68 1.12
N LYS A 1093 8.29 37.84 2.02
CA LYS A 1093 8.93 38.31 3.25
C LYS A 1093 10.15 39.17 2.97
N HIS A 1094 10.96 38.81 1.97
CA HIS A 1094 12.13 39.59 1.59
C HIS A 1094 11.72 40.96 1.05
N LEU A 1095 10.74 41.00 0.15
CA LEU A 1095 10.18 42.22 -0.41
C LEU A 1095 9.61 43.16 0.67
N VAL A 1096 8.89 42.62 1.66
CA VAL A 1096 8.36 43.41 2.78
C VAL A 1096 9.47 43.91 3.70
N ASN A 1097 10.50 43.10 3.96
CA ASN A 1097 11.61 43.50 4.83
C ASN A 1097 12.56 44.49 4.18
N SER A 1098 12.63 44.53 2.84
CA SER A 1098 13.44 45.49 2.08
C SER A 1098 12.78 46.87 1.95
N ALA A 1099 11.69 47.13 2.69
CA ALA A 1099 10.81 48.31 2.73
C ALA A 1099 11.45 49.66 2.37
N LYS A 1100 11.81 49.84 1.09
CA LYS A 1100 12.16 51.08 0.37
C LYS A 1100 12.99 50.88 -0.92
N ASP A 1101 13.40 49.65 -1.27
CA ASP A 1101 14.26 49.43 -2.44
C ASP A 1101 13.45 49.05 -3.71
N ILE A 1102 13.26 50.03 -4.59
CA ILE A 1102 12.62 49.85 -5.91
C ILE A 1102 13.36 48.81 -6.77
N LYS A 1103 14.67 48.62 -6.57
CA LYS A 1103 15.46 47.64 -7.31
C LYS A 1103 15.05 46.21 -6.95
N THR A 1104 14.82 45.94 -5.67
CA THR A 1104 14.30 44.66 -5.19
C THR A 1104 12.88 44.40 -5.70
N TRP A 1105 12.05 45.44 -5.83
CA TRP A 1105 10.73 45.35 -6.46
C TRP A 1105 10.83 44.91 -7.93
N VAL A 1106 11.71 45.55 -8.70
CA VAL A 1106 11.97 45.18 -10.12
C VAL A 1106 12.47 43.75 -10.23
N ALA A 1107 13.37 43.31 -9.35
CA ALA A 1107 13.85 41.92 -9.34
C ALA A 1107 12.72 40.91 -9.00
N CYS A 1108 11.81 41.25 -8.09
CA CYS A 1108 10.63 40.43 -7.80
C CYS A 1108 9.67 40.36 -9.00
N TYR A 1109 9.48 41.46 -9.73
CA TYR A 1109 8.69 41.51 -10.96
C TYR A 1109 9.22 40.50 -11.99
N VAL A 1110 10.53 40.55 -12.27
CA VAL A 1110 11.19 39.65 -13.23
C VAL A 1110 10.98 38.18 -12.83
N ILE A 1111 11.09 37.85 -11.54
CA ILE A 1111 10.85 36.48 -11.04
C ILE A 1111 9.38 36.06 -11.26
N VAL A 1112 8.41 36.92 -10.93
CA VAL A 1112 6.98 36.60 -11.05
C VAL A 1112 6.58 36.35 -12.50
N VAL A 1113 7.04 37.19 -13.43
CA VAL A 1113 6.78 37.01 -14.87
C VAL A 1113 7.29 35.65 -15.34
N ASN A 1114 8.55 35.32 -15.03
CA ASN A 1114 9.16 34.04 -15.41
C ASN A 1114 8.44 32.82 -14.81
N ILE A 1115 7.91 32.91 -13.59
CA ILE A 1115 7.10 31.84 -12.98
C ILE A 1115 5.73 31.73 -13.66
N TRP A 1116 5.10 32.86 -13.98
CA TRP A 1116 3.76 32.89 -14.57
C TRP A 1116 3.73 32.32 -15.98
N GLU A 1117 4.83 32.41 -16.73
CA GLU A 1117 4.98 31.83 -18.06
C GLU A 1117 5.02 30.28 -18.07
N MET A 1118 5.26 29.64 -16.93
CA MET A 1118 5.26 28.18 -16.83
C MET A 1118 3.88 27.57 -17.18
N LYS A 1119 3.88 26.47 -17.95
CA LYS A 1119 2.65 25.69 -18.25
C LYS A 1119 2.18 24.97 -16.97
N ASN A 1120 0.88 25.00 -16.68
CA ASN A 1120 0.19 24.28 -15.57
C ASN A 1120 0.48 24.78 -14.14
N VAL A 1121 0.16 26.04 -13.84
CA VAL A 1121 0.25 26.62 -12.48
C VAL A 1121 -0.94 26.16 -11.62
N SER A 1122 -0.68 25.47 -10.50
CA SER A 1122 -1.76 25.03 -9.59
C SER A 1122 -2.46 26.19 -8.87
N LYS A 1123 -3.73 26.00 -8.46
CA LYS A 1123 -4.53 27.01 -7.73
C LYS A 1123 -3.83 27.60 -6.49
N ASN A 1124 -3.06 26.79 -5.76
CA ASN A 1124 -2.31 27.26 -4.59
C ASN A 1124 -1.14 28.17 -4.97
N ILE A 1125 -0.44 27.87 -6.07
CA ILE A 1125 0.66 28.73 -6.55
C ILE A 1125 0.08 30.04 -7.09
N SER A 1126 -1.00 29.97 -7.86
CA SER A 1126 -1.71 31.17 -8.34
C SER A 1126 -2.14 32.07 -7.18
N LYS A 1127 -2.69 31.51 -6.09
CA LYS A 1127 -3.05 32.28 -4.89
C LYS A 1127 -1.84 33.01 -4.27
N GLU A 1128 -0.70 32.34 -4.15
CA GLU A 1128 0.51 32.94 -3.57
C GLU A 1128 1.12 34.01 -4.49
N ILE A 1129 1.07 33.79 -5.82
CA ILE A 1129 1.47 34.80 -6.81
C ILE A 1129 0.58 36.04 -6.68
N HIS A 1130 -0.75 35.88 -6.63
CA HIS A 1130 -1.67 37.00 -6.41
C HIS A 1130 -1.40 37.72 -5.09
N CYS A 1131 -1.09 36.99 -4.01
CA CYS A 1131 -0.75 37.61 -2.73
C CYS A 1131 0.54 38.43 -2.79
N LEU A 1132 1.58 37.91 -3.45
CA LEU A 1132 2.84 38.62 -3.68
C LEU A 1132 2.62 39.88 -4.53
N VAL A 1133 1.86 39.77 -5.63
CA VAL A 1133 1.58 40.87 -6.56
C VAL A 1133 0.76 41.97 -5.88
N ASN A 1134 -0.26 41.62 -5.07
CA ASN A 1134 -0.97 42.61 -4.27
C ASN A 1134 -0.04 43.34 -3.30
N LYS A 1135 0.95 42.63 -2.71
CA LYS A 1135 1.93 43.27 -1.83
C LYS A 1135 2.92 44.16 -2.59
N MET A 1136 3.24 43.81 -3.84
CA MET A 1136 3.98 44.67 -4.75
C MET A 1136 3.19 45.95 -5.08
N GLU A 1137 1.86 45.88 -5.19
CA GLU A 1137 0.97 47.05 -5.36
C GLU A 1137 1.07 48.00 -4.17
N ASP A 1138 0.88 47.49 -2.95
CA ASP A 1138 0.94 48.29 -1.72
C ASP A 1138 2.26 49.08 -1.65
N LEU A 1139 3.38 48.42 -1.93
CA LEU A 1139 4.71 49.03 -1.86
C LEU A 1139 4.95 50.02 -3.01
N LEU A 1140 4.47 49.72 -4.21
CA LEU A 1140 4.58 50.64 -5.34
C LEU A 1140 3.79 51.93 -5.08
N LEU A 1141 2.58 51.81 -4.51
CA LEU A 1141 1.73 52.95 -4.16
C LEU A 1141 2.29 53.77 -2.98
N GLU A 1142 3.04 53.14 -2.07
CA GLU A 1142 3.76 53.84 -1.00
C GLU A 1142 4.94 54.67 -1.55
N HIS A 1143 5.63 54.18 -2.59
CA HIS A 1143 6.75 54.86 -3.24
C HIS A 1143 6.32 55.94 -4.24
N HIS A 1144 5.33 55.63 -5.07
CA HIS A 1144 4.86 56.44 -6.18
C HIS A 1144 3.31 56.52 -6.11
N PRO A 1145 2.75 57.45 -5.33
CA PRO A 1145 1.30 57.62 -5.21
C PRO A 1145 0.68 58.00 -6.57
N LEU A 1146 -0.48 57.43 -6.87
CA LEU A 1146 -1.18 57.59 -8.15
C LEU A 1146 -1.37 59.06 -8.53
N LYS A 1147 -0.84 59.46 -9.68
CA LYS A 1147 -1.38 60.56 -10.49
C LYS A 1147 -2.24 59.93 -11.58
N ASP A 1148 -3.31 60.59 -12.00
CA ASP A 1148 -4.18 60.12 -13.08
C ASP A 1148 -3.37 59.92 -14.37
N ILE A 1149 -2.92 58.67 -14.61
CA ILE A 1149 -2.28 58.28 -15.86
C ILE A 1149 -3.39 57.80 -16.80
N ASP A 1150 -3.55 58.50 -17.91
CA ASP A 1150 -4.47 58.17 -18.99
C ASP A 1150 -3.98 56.91 -19.72
N THR A 1151 -4.67 55.79 -19.52
CA THR A 1151 -4.21 54.44 -19.93
C THR A 1151 -4.49 54.07 -21.40
N ASN A 1152 -4.74 55.07 -22.26
CA ASN A 1152 -4.99 54.85 -23.69
C ASN A 1152 -3.81 55.22 -24.61
N LEU A 1153 -2.63 55.55 -24.09
CA LEU A 1153 -1.45 55.73 -24.94
C LEU A 1153 -0.75 54.39 -25.25
N PRO A 1154 -0.57 54.04 -26.54
CA PRO A 1154 0.26 52.91 -26.94
C PRO A 1154 1.73 53.22 -26.67
N LEU A 1155 2.44 52.31 -26.00
CA LEU A 1155 3.90 52.23 -26.08
C LEU A 1155 4.26 51.45 -27.36
N THR A 1156 5.02 52.10 -28.23
CA THR A 1156 5.48 51.58 -29.52
C THR A 1156 6.31 50.31 -29.35
N GLN A 1157 5.88 49.22 -29.99
CA GLN A 1157 6.81 48.26 -30.58
C GLN A 1157 6.51 48.18 -32.08
N ASP A 1158 7.58 48.39 -32.84
CA ASP A 1158 7.75 48.23 -34.28
C ASP A 1158 6.93 49.16 -35.19
N THR A 1159 7.59 50.22 -35.70
CA THR A 1159 7.74 50.41 -37.16
C THR A 1159 8.70 51.55 -37.49
N SER A 1160 9.68 51.23 -38.32
CA SER A 1160 10.35 52.18 -39.19
C SER A 1160 9.32 52.85 -40.10
N THR A 1161 8.93 54.10 -39.83
CA THR A 1161 8.65 55.17 -40.82
C THR A 1161 8.06 56.42 -40.15
N SER A 1162 8.74 57.55 -40.40
CA SER A 1162 8.27 58.95 -40.42
C SER A 1162 7.01 59.37 -39.63
N GLY A 1163 7.19 60.30 -38.69
CA GLY A 1163 6.13 61.23 -38.30
C GLY A 1163 6.38 61.86 -36.95
N LYS A 1164 6.77 63.13 -36.92
CA LYS A 1164 6.85 63.96 -35.71
C LYS A 1164 5.48 64.00 -35.01
N GLN A 1165 5.33 63.27 -33.91
CA GLN A 1165 4.37 63.56 -32.85
C GLN A 1165 5.10 63.48 -31.52
N ASN A 1166 4.84 64.44 -30.64
CA ASN A 1166 5.45 64.57 -29.31
C ASN A 1166 5.29 63.27 -28.52
N GLU A 1167 6.36 62.48 -28.43
CA GLU A 1167 6.47 61.34 -27.54
C GLU A 1167 6.57 61.85 -26.10
N LYS A 1168 5.55 61.55 -25.28
CA LYS A 1168 5.64 61.74 -23.84
C LYS A 1168 6.53 60.62 -23.30
N GLU A 1169 7.80 60.91 -23.01
CA GLU A 1169 8.66 60.00 -22.24
C GLU A 1169 7.98 59.78 -20.88
N LEU A 1170 7.59 58.53 -20.59
CA LEU A 1170 7.07 58.15 -19.27
C LEU A 1170 8.20 58.34 -18.25
N SER A 1171 7.91 59.05 -17.16
CA SER A 1171 8.81 59.04 -16.00
C SER A 1171 8.95 57.61 -15.46
N PHE A 1172 10.07 57.30 -14.82
CA PHE A 1172 10.30 55.95 -14.26
C PHE A 1172 9.17 55.48 -13.32
N GLU A 1173 8.53 56.42 -12.62
CA GLU A 1173 7.38 56.18 -11.75
C GLU A 1173 6.16 55.72 -12.55
N GLU A 1174 5.84 56.42 -13.65
CA GLU A 1174 4.74 56.08 -14.56
C GLU A 1174 5.01 54.75 -15.29
N HIS A 1175 6.28 54.46 -15.61
CA HIS A 1175 6.70 53.19 -16.21
C HIS A 1175 6.55 52.00 -15.24
N CYS A 1176 6.91 52.17 -13.97
CA CYS A 1176 6.70 51.12 -12.95
C CYS A 1176 5.20 50.81 -12.75
N GLN A 1177 4.35 51.84 -12.77
CA GLN A 1177 2.90 51.67 -12.69
C GLN A 1177 2.32 51.00 -13.96
N TYR A 1178 2.84 51.34 -15.13
CA TYR A 1178 2.48 50.70 -16.40
C TYR A 1178 2.85 49.20 -16.42
N GLU A 1179 4.09 48.84 -16.07
CA GLU A 1179 4.55 47.44 -16.01
C GLU A 1179 3.78 46.64 -14.95
N TYR A 1180 3.47 47.24 -13.79
CA TYR A 1180 2.61 46.59 -12.78
C TYR A 1180 1.20 46.29 -13.33
N LYS A 1181 0.58 47.23 -14.05
CA LYS A 1181 -0.73 47.03 -14.66
C LYS A 1181 -0.68 45.94 -15.74
N LYS A 1182 0.36 45.93 -16.57
CA LYS A 1182 0.63 44.88 -17.56
C LYS A 1182 0.72 43.49 -16.90
N LEU A 1183 1.42 43.38 -15.77
CA LEU A 1183 1.48 42.14 -15.00
C LEU A 1183 0.10 41.73 -14.46
N LYS A 1184 -0.69 42.66 -13.90
CA LYS A 1184 -2.04 42.38 -13.39
C LYS A 1184 -2.98 41.88 -14.49
N ASP A 1185 -2.91 42.48 -15.68
CA ASP A 1185 -3.69 42.07 -16.86
C ASP A 1185 -3.27 40.69 -17.37
N LEU A 1186 -1.96 40.40 -17.40
CA LEU A 1186 -1.40 39.07 -17.70
C LEU A 1186 -1.87 37.98 -16.72
N LEU A 1187 -2.04 38.33 -15.44
CA LEU A 1187 -2.56 37.41 -14.42
C LEU A 1187 -4.07 37.14 -14.63
N LEU A 1188 -4.84 38.17 -15.04
CA LEU A 1188 -6.29 38.07 -15.27
C LEU A 1188 -6.64 37.29 -16.54
N GLN A 1189 -5.91 37.50 -17.65
CA GLN A 1189 -6.17 36.80 -18.92
C GLN A 1189 -6.00 35.27 -18.81
N LYS A 1190 -5.02 34.80 -18.02
CA LYS A 1190 -4.76 33.36 -17.83
C LYS A 1190 -5.70 32.70 -16.82
N ALA A 1191 -6.34 33.48 -15.94
CA ALA A 1191 -7.36 33.00 -14.99
C ALA A 1191 -8.71 32.72 -15.67
N ASN A 1192 -8.96 33.29 -16.86
CA ASN A 1192 -10.16 33.04 -17.67
C ASN A 1192 -10.01 31.86 -18.65
N VAL A 1193 -8.83 31.23 -18.74
CA VAL A 1193 -8.50 30.15 -19.69
C VAL A 1193 -8.18 28.81 -19.00
N ASN A 1194 -8.02 28.79 -17.66
CA ASN A 1194 -7.89 27.59 -16.83
C ASN A 1194 -9.08 27.45 -15.88
#